data_AF-A0A444UDV4-F1
#
_entry.id   AF-A0A444UDV4-F1
#
_cell.length_a   1.000
_cell.length_b   1.000
_cell.length_c   1.000
_cell.angle_alpha   90.00
_cell.angle_beta   90.00
_cell.angle_gamma   90.00
#
_symmetry.space_group_name_H-M   'P 1'
#
loop_
_entity.id
_entity.type
_entity.pdbx_description
1 polymer ?
#
loop_
_entity_poly.entity_id
_entity_poly.type
_entity_poly.pdbx_seq_one_letter_code
_entity_poly.pdbx_strand_id
1 'polypeptide(L)'
;MTGHNLPCETQPITSRLALICGTSSCHMVSNINKPCRPGADPQDPVSDYACLKKLHQWPVVEKQTSGLWAVFGTDLWSFASWALKLHQMTRLTQEEARINFYKRPFKVCIKIVTSLCLSVVLSREVESVLVGAAILGACASGDFHSIQVNNLKKVLQLTVDYYNEVLAQQVSDVLLPDMNLIAEHAHPVHLGMLLQLILGCAIKCEKKHEYIQIIMTLEESVQHVVMTAIQELMSKETTATFGTEVSGDFEQQLKKTLEELAEALAEKDELAQRCQELDIQVTALQEERNSLLAENDVLADRANQLDSFDDPVTPSGKKYCQLQLQFEQLQEENFRLEAAKDDYRIHCEELEKHLIEVQHRNDELTSLAEESRALKDELDVLRSCSDRAVKLEASVEGYRKKLEDLADLRKQVKSLEDKNLTYMQSSVSLEEELRKANAARTQLETYKRQVHELHKKLSDESRRADNLAFEMKQFEEKYDTLQKEKERLIIERDSLKETNEELKCTHVQQHQLLQAGIIPAGSPSHDNLAAEILPVEYREKFIRLQHENKMLRVQQEGSENERIAALQGQLEEAHRRRSELETENRLNQERICELQQQVEDLQKALQGQGAKTEDSNLKRKLDAHMVQLHEAKDEIMKKKELIEDLQPEIVQSSLKTDELQAALQKKDEDMRAMEERYKMYLEKARNVIRALDPKLNPASAEIQSLKNQLMEREKRILTLERECEQAKLREYEEKLVVTAWYNKSVSFQKLAVESRLLGQGSNGSGSGTPTGQSFLARQRQVTNSRRALSMIVPATTSK
;
A
#
# COMPACT_ATOMS: atom_id res chain seq x y z
N MET A 1 -27.21 25.30 -17.79
CA MET A 1 -27.20 24.01 -17.06
C MET A 1 -25.78 23.47 -17.09
N THR A 2 -25.27 23.01 -15.96
CA THR A 2 -24.01 22.25 -15.87
C THR A 2 -24.33 20.76 -15.82
N GLY A 3 -23.53 19.93 -16.51
CA GLY A 3 -23.67 18.48 -16.57
C GLY A 3 -22.29 17.83 -16.70
N HIS A 4 -22.09 16.67 -16.10
CA HIS A 4 -20.75 16.15 -15.78
C HIS A 4 -20.13 15.24 -16.85
N ASN A 5 -18.80 15.29 -16.92
CA ASN A 5 -17.88 14.19 -17.22
C ASN A 5 -18.19 13.32 -18.46
N LEU A 6 -17.78 13.78 -19.64
CA LEU A 6 -17.60 12.93 -20.83
C LEU A 6 -16.11 12.84 -21.20
N PRO A 7 -15.55 11.63 -21.44
CA PRO A 7 -14.10 11.39 -21.53
C PRO A 7 -13.43 11.86 -22.85
N CYS A 8 -14.08 12.76 -23.59
CA CYS A 8 -13.64 13.21 -24.92
C CYS A 8 -13.75 14.73 -25.11
N GLU A 9 -13.88 15.50 -24.03
CA GLU A 9 -14.13 16.95 -24.03
C GLU A 9 -12.98 17.79 -24.64
N THR A 10 -11.76 17.24 -24.70
CA THR A 10 -10.55 17.89 -25.22
C THR A 10 -10.24 17.61 -26.71
N GLN A 11 -11.10 16.88 -27.42
CA GLN A 11 -10.87 16.51 -28.84
C GLN A 11 -11.48 17.51 -29.84
N PRO A 12 -10.84 17.73 -31.01
CA PRO A 12 -11.28 18.72 -31.99
C PRO A 12 -12.64 18.36 -32.63
N ILE A 13 -13.36 19.39 -33.08
CA ILE A 13 -14.72 19.28 -33.62
C ILE A 13 -14.80 18.41 -34.89
N THR A 14 -13.71 18.26 -35.65
CA THR A 14 -13.63 17.33 -36.79
C THR A 14 -13.80 15.85 -36.41
N SER A 15 -13.72 15.51 -35.12
CA SER A 15 -14.05 14.17 -34.58
C SER A 15 -15.51 14.04 -34.12
N ARG A 16 -16.38 15.03 -34.39
CA ARG A 16 -17.76 15.11 -33.88
C ARG A 16 -18.72 15.54 -35.01
N LEU A 17 -19.73 14.71 -35.30
CA LEU A 17 -20.61 14.71 -36.51
C LEU A 17 -19.92 14.19 -37.79
N ALA A 18 -20.58 13.45 -38.70
CA ALA A 18 -21.84 12.69 -38.68
C ALA A 18 -21.78 11.65 -39.86
N LEU A 19 -22.63 10.61 -39.97
CA LEU A 19 -24.06 10.66 -40.34
C LEU A 19 -24.83 9.35 -39.98
N ILE A 20 -26.15 9.36 -40.17
CA ILE A 20 -27.09 8.27 -39.84
C ILE A 20 -27.70 7.68 -41.12
N CYS A 21 -27.71 6.34 -41.24
CA CYS A 21 -28.76 5.51 -41.86
C CYS A 21 -28.36 4.01 -41.73
N GLY A 22 -29.25 3.05 -41.50
CA GLY A 22 -30.70 3.10 -41.25
C GLY A 22 -31.20 1.82 -40.57
N THR A 23 -32.48 1.77 -40.20
CA THR A 23 -33.08 0.69 -39.39
C THR A 23 -33.65 -0.48 -40.21
N SER A 24 -33.62 -1.69 -39.64
CA SER A 24 -34.56 -2.78 -39.97
C SER A 24 -34.89 -3.60 -38.71
N SER A 25 -36.01 -4.31 -38.69
CA SER A 25 -36.74 -4.60 -37.43
C SER A 25 -37.22 -6.06 -37.28
N CYS A 26 -36.73 -6.77 -36.27
CA CYS A 26 -37.31 -8.02 -35.72
C CYS A 26 -36.65 -8.35 -34.36
N HIS A 27 -37.30 -8.90 -33.33
CA HIS A 27 -38.73 -9.16 -33.05
C HIS A 27 -39.02 -8.90 -31.56
N MET A 28 -40.28 -8.70 -31.17
CA MET A 28 -40.73 -8.85 -29.78
C MET A 28 -41.20 -10.28 -29.52
N VAL A 29 -40.77 -10.87 -28.40
CA VAL A 29 -41.53 -11.91 -27.68
C VAL A 29 -41.45 -11.59 -26.18
N SER A 30 -42.61 -11.51 -25.52
CA SER A 30 -42.74 -11.25 -24.09
C SER A 30 -42.86 -12.54 -23.29
N ASN A 31 -42.20 -12.65 -22.12
CA ASN A 31 -42.89 -12.93 -20.84
C ASN A 31 -41.94 -13.12 -19.63
N ILE A 32 -42.41 -12.68 -18.45
CA ILE A 32 -42.39 -13.37 -17.13
C ILE A 32 -41.01 -13.88 -16.63
N ASN A 33 -40.48 -13.52 -15.45
CA ASN A 33 -41.15 -13.13 -14.20
C ASN A 33 -40.34 -12.15 -13.30
N LYS A 34 -40.99 -11.67 -12.23
CA LYS A 34 -40.40 -10.97 -11.05
C LYS A 34 -40.72 -11.81 -9.78
N PRO A 35 -40.03 -11.65 -8.61
CA PRO A 35 -40.11 -10.42 -7.81
C PRO A 35 -38.83 -10.05 -6.98
N CYS A 36 -38.92 -8.96 -6.22
CA CYS A 36 -37.89 -8.45 -5.30
C CYS A 36 -38.33 -8.59 -3.82
N ARG A 37 -37.42 -8.42 -2.84
CA ARG A 37 -37.55 -7.54 -1.63
C ARG A 37 -36.27 -7.56 -0.72
N PRO A 38 -36.09 -6.65 0.28
CA PRO A 38 -34.75 -6.12 0.65
C PRO A 38 -34.40 -6.03 2.17
N GLY A 39 -33.17 -5.56 2.46
CA GLY A 39 -32.63 -4.93 3.70
C GLY A 39 -31.18 -4.46 3.39
N ALA A 40 -30.72 -3.24 3.66
CA ALA A 40 -30.49 -2.52 4.94
C ALA A 40 -29.39 -3.20 5.81
N ASP A 41 -28.30 -2.56 6.24
CA ASP A 41 -27.80 -1.17 6.03
C ASP A 41 -26.23 -1.14 6.16
N PRO A 42 -25.50 -0.02 5.93
CA PRO A 42 -24.08 -0.05 5.54
C PRO A 42 -23.03 0.27 6.64
N GLN A 43 -21.82 -0.29 6.49
CA GLN A 43 -20.55 0.28 7.00
C GLN A 43 -19.30 -0.29 6.29
N ASP A 44 -18.22 0.51 6.27
CA ASP A 44 -16.80 0.25 5.93
C ASP A 44 -16.39 -0.38 4.57
N PRO A 45 -15.51 0.28 3.78
CA PRO A 45 -14.95 -0.28 2.53
C PRO A 45 -13.40 -0.31 2.47
N VAL A 46 -12.77 -1.47 2.74
CA VAL A 46 -11.35 -1.76 2.40
C VAL A 46 -11.16 -3.24 2.06
N SER A 47 -10.45 -3.55 0.97
CA SER A 47 -10.08 -4.90 0.49
C SER A 47 -11.25 -5.81 0.05
N ASP A 48 -11.08 -6.77 -0.88
CA ASP A 48 -9.86 -7.29 -1.50
C ASP A 48 -10.05 -7.70 -2.98
N TYR A 49 -8.92 -8.01 -3.65
CA TYR A 49 -8.70 -8.68 -4.96
C TYR A 49 -9.93 -8.94 -5.88
N ALA A 50 -10.03 -8.34 -7.07
CA ALA A 50 -9.20 -8.53 -8.27
C ALA A 50 -9.31 -9.93 -8.92
N CYS A 51 -9.82 -9.98 -10.16
CA CYS A 51 -9.75 -11.15 -11.02
C CYS A 51 -9.69 -10.75 -12.52
N LEU A 52 -8.80 -11.42 -13.28
CA LEU A 52 -8.74 -11.47 -14.75
C LEU A 52 -8.72 -10.14 -15.55
N LYS A 53 -7.50 -9.64 -15.81
CA LYS A 53 -6.85 -9.86 -17.13
C LYS A 53 -5.37 -9.44 -17.14
N LYS A 54 -4.48 -10.37 -17.51
CA LYS A 54 -3.17 -10.04 -18.09
C LYS A 54 -3.39 -9.59 -19.55
N LEU A 55 -2.87 -8.43 -19.94
CA LEU A 55 -2.28 -8.19 -21.27
C LEU A 55 -1.50 -6.86 -21.29
N HIS A 56 -0.32 -6.88 -21.93
CA HIS A 56 0.55 -5.74 -22.26
C HIS A 56 1.04 -4.81 -21.12
N GLN A 57 2.32 -5.00 -20.77
CA GLN A 57 3.27 -3.89 -20.80
C GLN A 57 4.27 -4.12 -21.94
N TRP A 58 4.95 -3.06 -22.39
CA TRP A 58 5.85 -3.07 -23.55
C TRP A 58 7.31 -3.02 -23.12
N PRO A 59 8.23 -3.35 -24.04
CA PRO A 59 9.39 -2.51 -24.29
C PRO A 59 9.23 -1.74 -25.61
N VAL A 60 9.42 -0.42 -25.57
CA VAL A 60 9.81 0.38 -26.73
C VAL A 60 10.97 1.27 -26.32
N VAL A 61 11.96 1.37 -27.20
CA VAL A 61 13.23 2.06 -26.94
C VAL A 61 13.53 2.98 -28.12
N GLU A 62 13.57 4.29 -27.85
CA GLU A 62 14.12 5.35 -28.71
C GLU A 62 13.38 5.64 -30.05
N LYS A 63 13.43 6.86 -30.64
CA LYS A 63 14.08 8.14 -30.26
C LYS A 63 13.35 9.35 -30.89
N GLN A 64 13.62 10.55 -30.35
CA GLN A 64 13.59 11.88 -31.01
C GLN A 64 12.32 12.32 -31.80
N THR A 65 11.43 13.16 -31.27
CA THR A 65 11.49 14.63 -30.98
C THR A 65 11.19 15.58 -32.16
N SER A 66 10.26 16.53 -31.89
CA SER A 66 10.04 17.84 -32.54
C SER A 66 9.77 17.90 -34.06
N GLY A 67 8.60 18.44 -34.42
CA GLY A 67 8.27 18.85 -35.79
C GLY A 67 8.60 20.32 -36.11
N LEU A 68 7.89 20.89 -37.08
CA LEU A 68 8.04 22.27 -37.63
C LEU A 68 9.27 22.52 -38.52
N TRP A 69 9.37 21.76 -39.63
CA TRP A 69 9.85 22.29 -40.91
C TRP A 69 8.82 22.04 -42.03
N ALA A 70 8.97 22.75 -43.15
CA ALA A 70 7.89 23.05 -44.09
C ALA A 70 7.56 21.97 -45.14
N VAL A 71 6.28 21.95 -45.52
CA VAL A 71 5.68 21.84 -46.89
C VAL A 71 6.42 21.01 -47.98
N PHE A 72 5.65 20.15 -48.66
CA PHE A 72 5.94 19.24 -49.80
C PHE A 72 6.47 17.84 -49.45
N GLY A 73 5.80 16.80 -49.99
CA GLY A 73 6.33 15.43 -50.17
C GLY A 73 5.55 14.28 -49.51
N THR A 74 4.41 13.83 -50.06
CA THR A 74 3.60 12.74 -49.46
C THR A 74 2.96 11.75 -50.47
N ASP A 75 3.62 11.42 -51.59
CA ASP A 75 2.94 10.77 -52.75
C ASP A 75 3.45 9.38 -53.18
N LEU A 76 4.31 8.72 -52.39
CA LEU A 76 4.80 7.36 -52.72
C LEU A 76 4.23 6.23 -51.85
N TRP A 77 4.22 6.39 -50.52
CA TRP A 77 3.72 5.33 -49.61
C TRP A 77 2.21 5.11 -49.71
N SER A 78 1.43 6.18 -49.88
CA SER A 78 -0.01 6.12 -50.15
C SER A 78 -0.28 5.34 -51.44
N PHE A 79 0.49 5.61 -52.50
CA PHE A 79 0.36 4.98 -53.81
C PHE A 79 0.71 3.49 -53.78
N ALA A 80 1.82 3.12 -53.12
CA ALA A 80 2.21 1.72 -52.93
C ALA A 80 1.17 0.92 -52.13
N SER A 81 0.62 1.50 -51.05
CA SER A 81 -0.44 0.88 -50.24
C SER A 81 -1.74 0.67 -51.04
N TRP A 82 -2.11 1.65 -51.86
CA TRP A 82 -3.30 1.56 -52.73
C TRP A 82 -3.10 0.53 -53.85
N ALA A 83 -1.94 0.53 -54.52
CA ALA A 83 -1.59 -0.44 -55.55
C ALA A 83 -1.53 -1.88 -55.02
N LEU A 84 -1.01 -2.09 -53.80
CA LEU A 84 -0.98 -3.41 -53.17
C LEU A 84 -2.39 -3.93 -52.87
N LYS A 85 -3.30 -3.07 -52.39
CA LYS A 85 -4.73 -3.41 -52.20
C LYS A 85 -5.45 -3.67 -53.52
N LEU A 86 -5.16 -2.90 -54.56
CA LEU A 86 -5.70 -3.11 -55.91
C LEU A 86 -5.25 -4.46 -56.49
N HIS A 87 -3.98 -4.83 -56.28
CA HIS A 87 -3.43 -6.13 -56.68
C HIS A 87 -4.04 -7.28 -55.88
N GLN A 88 -4.29 -7.11 -54.57
CA GLN A 88 -5.00 -8.09 -53.75
C GLN A 88 -6.46 -8.28 -54.19
N MET A 89 -7.21 -7.21 -54.48
CA MET A 89 -8.57 -7.32 -55.03
C MET A 89 -8.57 -7.96 -56.42
N THR A 90 -7.59 -7.66 -57.27
CA THR A 90 -7.41 -8.32 -58.57
C THR A 90 -7.11 -9.82 -58.43
N ARG A 91 -6.38 -10.25 -57.39
CA ARG A 91 -6.18 -11.68 -57.09
C ARG A 91 -7.44 -12.36 -56.55
N LEU A 92 -8.12 -11.77 -55.57
CA LEU A 92 -9.35 -12.32 -55.01
C LEU A 92 -10.44 -12.51 -56.09
N THR A 93 -10.61 -11.53 -56.98
CA THR A 93 -11.53 -11.65 -58.12
C THR A 93 -11.04 -12.60 -59.21
N GLN A 94 -9.73 -12.86 -59.35
CA GLN A 94 -9.22 -13.95 -60.20
C GLN A 94 -9.53 -15.34 -59.65
N GLU A 95 -9.47 -15.51 -58.32
CA GLU A 95 -9.68 -16.78 -57.60
C GLU A 95 -11.14 -17.24 -57.73
N GLU A 96 -12.11 -16.38 -57.39
CA GLU A 96 -13.55 -16.68 -57.55
C GLU A 96 -13.95 -16.88 -59.02
N ALA A 97 -13.30 -16.15 -59.94
CA ALA A 97 -13.56 -16.25 -61.38
C ALA A 97 -12.99 -17.52 -62.04
N ARG A 98 -12.58 -18.54 -61.27
CA ARG A 98 -12.34 -19.90 -61.78
C ARG A 98 -13.61 -20.74 -61.94
N ILE A 99 -14.70 -20.41 -61.24
CA ILE A 99 -15.87 -21.30 -61.11
C ILE A 99 -16.98 -21.02 -62.16
N ASN A 100 -17.09 -19.79 -62.69
CA ASN A 100 -18.20 -19.40 -63.57
C ASN A 100 -17.77 -19.07 -65.01
N PHE A 101 -18.14 -19.94 -65.95
CA PHE A 101 -17.75 -19.89 -67.38
C PHE A 101 -18.21 -18.61 -68.10
N TYR A 102 -19.33 -18.02 -67.68
CA TYR A 102 -19.89 -16.77 -68.23
C TYR A 102 -19.01 -15.52 -68.04
N LYS A 103 -18.00 -15.54 -67.14
CA LYS A 103 -17.13 -14.37 -66.88
C LYS A 103 -15.95 -14.21 -67.87
N ARG A 104 -15.88 -14.99 -68.96
CA ARG A 104 -14.80 -14.83 -69.99
C ARG A 104 -14.74 -13.43 -70.61
N PRO A 105 -15.84 -12.78 -71.05
CA PRO A 105 -15.79 -11.41 -71.55
C PRO A 105 -15.30 -10.45 -70.48
N PHE A 106 -15.85 -10.54 -69.27
CA PHE A 106 -15.49 -9.72 -68.10
C PHE A 106 -13.98 -9.73 -67.80
N LYS A 107 -13.26 -10.85 -68.00
CA LYS A 107 -11.79 -10.90 -67.82
C LYS A 107 -11.02 -10.07 -68.84
N VAL A 108 -11.53 -9.95 -70.07
CA VAL A 108 -11.01 -9.05 -71.10
C VAL A 108 -11.39 -7.60 -70.78
N CYS A 109 -12.66 -7.36 -70.41
CA CYS A 109 -13.18 -6.06 -70.01
C CYS A 109 -12.36 -5.43 -68.86
N ILE A 110 -12.09 -6.19 -67.80
CA ILE A 110 -11.32 -5.70 -66.64
C ILE A 110 -9.90 -5.34 -67.06
N LYS A 111 -9.21 -6.18 -67.85
CA LYS A 111 -7.88 -5.84 -68.39
C LYS A 111 -7.90 -4.55 -69.21
N ILE A 112 -8.85 -4.42 -70.15
CA ILE A 112 -9.00 -3.21 -70.97
C ILE A 112 -9.23 -1.98 -70.08
N VAL A 113 -10.11 -2.07 -69.07
CA VAL A 113 -10.36 -0.94 -68.15
C VAL A 113 -9.13 -0.60 -67.31
N THR A 114 -8.44 -1.57 -66.73
CA THR A 114 -7.25 -1.31 -65.89
C THR A 114 -6.04 -0.84 -66.68
N SER A 115 -5.93 -1.19 -67.97
CA SER A 115 -4.74 -0.92 -68.79
C SER A 115 -4.91 0.21 -69.81
N LEU A 116 -6.15 0.64 -70.13
CA LEU A 116 -6.40 1.80 -71.00
C LEU A 116 -7.04 2.97 -70.24
N CYS A 117 -8.01 2.74 -69.33
CA CYS A 117 -8.84 3.84 -68.84
C CYS A 117 -8.16 4.78 -67.83
N LEU A 118 -7.03 4.40 -67.24
CA LEU A 118 -6.38 5.17 -66.17
C LEU A 118 -5.83 6.53 -66.63
N SER A 119 -5.67 6.74 -67.94
CA SER A 119 -5.03 7.92 -68.54
C SER A 119 -5.69 8.43 -69.84
N VAL A 120 -6.89 7.94 -70.20
CA VAL A 120 -7.65 8.38 -71.39
C VAL A 120 -8.63 9.51 -71.08
N VAL A 121 -9.57 9.25 -70.16
CA VAL A 121 -10.87 9.94 -70.16
C VAL A 121 -10.79 11.34 -69.53
N LEU A 122 -9.83 11.56 -68.62
CA LEU A 122 -9.81 12.72 -67.72
C LEU A 122 -8.40 13.28 -67.59
N SER A 123 -8.20 14.53 -68.01
CA SER A 123 -6.92 15.25 -67.96
C SER A 123 -6.48 15.67 -66.54
N ARG A 124 -7.02 15.00 -65.52
CA ARG A 124 -6.74 15.17 -64.08
C ARG A 124 -6.69 13.80 -63.42
N GLU A 125 -5.53 13.45 -62.89
CA GLU A 125 -5.21 12.13 -62.33
C GLU A 125 -6.17 11.69 -61.20
N VAL A 126 -6.71 12.65 -60.44
CA VAL A 126 -7.67 12.39 -59.35
C VAL A 126 -8.97 11.76 -59.88
N GLU A 127 -9.40 12.15 -61.08
CA GLU A 127 -10.71 11.79 -61.62
C GLU A 127 -10.65 10.45 -62.39
N SER A 128 -9.52 10.11 -63.02
CA SER A 128 -9.34 8.79 -63.65
C SER A 128 -9.22 7.66 -62.63
N VAL A 129 -8.57 7.91 -61.49
CA VAL A 129 -8.57 7.01 -60.31
C VAL A 129 -9.99 6.81 -59.78
N LEU A 130 -10.80 7.88 -59.75
CA LEU A 130 -12.23 7.81 -59.36
C LEU A 130 -13.08 6.99 -60.35
N VAL A 131 -12.86 7.11 -61.67
CA VAL A 131 -13.55 6.27 -62.67
C VAL A 131 -13.13 4.81 -62.57
N GLY A 132 -11.83 4.52 -62.44
CA GLY A 132 -11.34 3.16 -62.20
C GLY A 132 -11.93 2.54 -60.92
N ALA A 133 -11.94 3.29 -59.83
CA ALA A 133 -12.57 2.90 -58.57
C ALA A 133 -14.10 2.79 -58.65
N ALA A 134 -14.78 3.57 -59.50
CA ALA A 134 -16.22 3.49 -59.71
C ALA A 134 -16.62 2.22 -60.49
N ILE A 135 -15.85 1.84 -61.52
CA ILE A 135 -16.09 0.62 -62.32
C ILE A 135 -15.74 -0.63 -61.50
N LEU A 136 -14.55 -0.67 -60.88
CA LEU A 136 -14.14 -1.78 -60.02
C LEU A 136 -15.03 -1.88 -58.77
N GLY A 137 -15.41 -0.72 -58.20
CA GLY A 137 -16.36 -0.64 -57.09
C GLY A 137 -17.74 -1.15 -57.47
N ALA A 138 -18.25 -0.84 -58.68
CA ALA A 138 -19.50 -1.42 -59.16
C ALA A 138 -19.40 -2.95 -59.30
N CYS A 139 -18.27 -3.47 -59.82
CA CYS A 139 -18.03 -4.91 -59.93
C CYS A 139 -17.84 -5.64 -58.58
N ALA A 140 -17.44 -4.92 -57.52
CA ALA A 140 -17.20 -5.46 -56.19
C ALA A 140 -18.37 -5.25 -55.20
N SER A 141 -19.28 -4.30 -55.44
CA SER A 141 -20.38 -3.94 -54.52
C SER A 141 -21.59 -4.87 -54.67
N GLY A 142 -21.38 -6.19 -54.73
CA GLY A 142 -22.31 -7.19 -55.25
C GLY A 142 -23.79 -6.97 -54.91
N ASP A 143 -24.12 -6.86 -53.63
CA ASP A 143 -25.52 -6.82 -53.16
C ASP A 143 -26.14 -5.40 -53.16
N PHE A 144 -25.37 -4.34 -53.46
CA PHE A 144 -25.80 -2.93 -53.35
C PHE A 144 -26.09 -2.30 -54.71
N HIS A 145 -27.03 -2.88 -55.45
CA HIS A 145 -27.46 -2.48 -56.79
C HIS A 145 -27.59 -0.96 -57.02
N SER A 146 -28.25 -0.22 -56.10
CA SER A 146 -28.43 1.24 -56.21
C SER A 146 -27.11 2.02 -56.29
N ILE A 147 -26.05 1.55 -55.62
CA ILE A 147 -24.72 2.18 -55.69
C ILE A 147 -24.06 1.88 -57.03
N GLN A 148 -24.20 0.65 -57.54
CA GLN A 148 -23.68 0.26 -58.85
C GLN A 148 -24.30 1.10 -59.98
N VAL A 149 -25.63 1.24 -60.02
CA VAL A 149 -26.34 2.06 -61.02
C VAL A 149 -25.88 3.52 -61.00
N ASN A 150 -25.76 4.11 -59.80
CA ASN A 150 -25.35 5.51 -59.67
C ASN A 150 -23.88 5.74 -60.05
N ASN A 151 -23.01 4.76 -59.86
CA ASN A 151 -21.62 4.83 -60.32
C ASN A 151 -21.52 4.65 -61.84
N LEU A 152 -22.22 3.67 -62.42
CA LEU A 152 -22.23 3.43 -63.86
C LEU A 152 -22.83 4.60 -64.64
N LYS A 153 -23.92 5.23 -64.15
CA LYS A 153 -24.50 6.46 -64.74
C LYS A 153 -23.49 7.61 -64.80
N LYS A 154 -22.63 7.78 -63.78
CA LYS A 154 -21.55 8.79 -63.80
C LYS A 154 -20.46 8.47 -64.84
N VAL A 155 -20.09 7.19 -64.97
CA VAL A 155 -19.10 6.76 -65.98
C VAL A 155 -19.63 6.99 -67.40
N LEU A 156 -20.89 6.66 -67.67
CA LEU A 156 -21.53 6.95 -68.95
C LEU A 156 -21.60 8.47 -69.22
N GLN A 157 -22.02 9.26 -68.23
CA GLN A 157 -22.09 10.72 -68.34
C GLN A 157 -20.72 11.31 -68.75
N LEU A 158 -19.67 11.03 -67.98
CA LEU A 158 -18.30 11.50 -68.28
C LEU A 158 -17.78 11.04 -69.65
N THR A 159 -18.19 9.85 -70.11
CA THR A 159 -17.82 9.33 -71.45
C THR A 159 -18.55 10.11 -72.56
N VAL A 160 -19.84 10.37 -72.40
CA VAL A 160 -20.65 11.15 -73.35
C VAL A 160 -20.23 12.62 -73.37
N ASP A 161 -19.91 13.20 -72.22
CA ASP A 161 -19.39 14.57 -72.11
C ASP A 161 -18.04 14.69 -72.84
N TYR A 162 -17.12 13.72 -72.68
CA TYR A 162 -15.86 13.70 -73.44
C TYR A 162 -16.09 13.63 -74.96
N TYR A 163 -17.06 12.84 -75.42
CA TYR A 163 -17.42 12.77 -76.84
C TYR A 163 -17.96 14.11 -77.38
N ASN A 164 -18.81 14.79 -76.62
CA ASN A 164 -19.43 16.05 -77.02
C ASN A 164 -18.47 17.26 -76.91
N GLU A 165 -17.73 17.37 -75.80
CA GLU A 165 -16.90 18.54 -75.48
C GLU A 165 -15.46 18.45 -76.02
N VAL A 166 -14.87 17.25 -76.07
CA VAL A 166 -13.46 17.05 -76.47
C VAL A 166 -13.33 16.50 -77.89
N LEU A 167 -14.16 15.52 -78.25
CA LEU A 167 -14.15 14.92 -79.61
C LEU A 167 -15.10 15.61 -80.59
N ALA A 168 -15.92 16.57 -80.14
CA ALA A 168 -16.92 17.31 -80.91
C ALA A 168 -17.87 16.41 -81.74
N GLN A 169 -18.11 15.17 -81.30
CA GLN A 169 -18.89 14.15 -82.01
C GLN A 169 -20.02 13.63 -81.12
N GLN A 170 -21.26 13.93 -81.51
CA GLN A 170 -22.46 13.44 -80.80
C GLN A 170 -22.55 11.91 -80.85
N VAL A 171 -22.72 11.30 -79.68
CA VAL A 171 -23.06 9.88 -79.56
C VAL A 171 -24.54 9.71 -79.89
N SER A 172 -24.87 8.81 -80.82
CA SER A 172 -26.26 8.49 -81.16
C SER A 172 -26.93 7.70 -80.03
N ASP A 173 -28.20 7.99 -79.70
CA ASP A 173 -28.97 7.29 -78.66
C ASP A 173 -28.96 5.76 -78.79
N VAL A 174 -28.86 5.23 -80.02
CA VAL A 174 -28.79 3.79 -80.32
C VAL A 174 -27.53 3.13 -79.74
N LEU A 175 -26.48 3.91 -79.45
CA LEU A 175 -25.24 3.45 -78.84
C LEU A 175 -25.22 3.63 -77.30
N LEU A 176 -26.25 4.23 -76.70
CA LEU A 176 -26.31 4.44 -75.25
C LEU A 176 -26.69 3.13 -74.50
N PRO A 177 -25.86 2.63 -73.58
CA PRO A 177 -26.15 1.43 -72.80
C PRO A 177 -27.11 1.68 -71.62
N ASP A 178 -27.95 0.69 -71.29
CA ASP A 178 -28.80 0.74 -70.09
C ASP A 178 -28.00 0.35 -68.84
N MET A 179 -27.82 1.31 -67.94
CA MET A 179 -27.07 1.14 -66.68
C MET A 179 -27.78 0.26 -65.65
N ASN A 180 -29.12 0.13 -65.73
CA ASN A 180 -29.89 -0.72 -64.82
C ASN A 180 -29.69 -2.20 -65.21
N LEU A 181 -29.79 -2.53 -66.51
CA LEU A 181 -29.57 -3.89 -67.02
C LEU A 181 -28.12 -4.41 -66.82
N ILE A 182 -27.13 -3.51 -66.80
CA ILE A 182 -25.77 -3.86 -66.37
C ILE A 182 -25.73 -4.18 -64.87
N ALA A 183 -26.38 -3.40 -64.02
CA ALA A 183 -26.27 -3.52 -62.56
C ALA A 183 -27.25 -4.53 -61.92
N GLU A 184 -28.34 -4.94 -62.57
CA GLU A 184 -29.21 -6.03 -62.08
C GLU A 184 -28.75 -7.41 -62.58
N HIS A 185 -28.25 -7.49 -63.81
CA HIS A 185 -28.07 -8.76 -64.54
C HIS A 185 -26.69 -8.93 -65.19
N ALA A 186 -25.76 -7.99 -64.99
CA ALA A 186 -24.44 -7.99 -65.64
C ALA A 186 -24.52 -8.14 -67.17
N HIS A 187 -25.57 -7.59 -67.80
CA HIS A 187 -25.97 -7.95 -69.15
C HIS A 187 -24.86 -7.66 -70.18
N PRO A 188 -24.30 -8.68 -70.86
CA PRO A 188 -23.03 -8.56 -71.57
C PRO A 188 -23.08 -7.62 -72.77
N VAL A 189 -24.24 -7.45 -73.40
CA VAL A 189 -24.43 -6.56 -74.56
C VAL A 189 -24.29 -5.09 -74.14
N HIS A 190 -25.00 -4.65 -73.09
CA HIS A 190 -24.93 -3.26 -72.65
C HIS A 190 -23.58 -2.92 -72.00
N LEU A 191 -22.95 -3.89 -71.31
CA LEU A 191 -21.57 -3.72 -70.85
C LEU A 191 -20.59 -3.61 -72.03
N GLY A 192 -20.79 -4.39 -73.09
CA GLY A 192 -20.04 -4.29 -74.35
C GLY A 192 -20.15 -2.91 -74.99
N MET A 193 -21.37 -2.38 -75.11
CA MET A 193 -21.62 -1.02 -75.63
C MET A 193 -20.91 0.06 -74.80
N LEU A 194 -20.99 0.00 -73.47
CA LEU A 194 -20.30 0.95 -72.58
C LEU A 194 -18.78 0.91 -72.80
N LEU A 195 -18.21 -0.28 -72.97
CA LEU A 195 -16.78 -0.45 -73.20
C LEU A 195 -16.35 -0.10 -74.63
N GLN A 196 -17.22 -0.24 -75.63
CA GLN A 196 -16.97 0.18 -77.01
C GLN A 196 -16.92 1.72 -77.11
N LEU A 197 -17.76 2.44 -76.37
CA LEU A 197 -17.66 3.91 -76.23
C LEU A 197 -16.34 4.31 -75.57
N ILE A 198 -15.97 3.69 -74.44
CA ILE A 198 -14.73 4.01 -73.71
C ILE A 198 -13.47 3.68 -74.54
N LEU A 199 -13.47 2.56 -75.28
CA LEU A 199 -12.45 2.23 -76.29
C LEU A 199 -12.39 3.27 -77.40
N GLY A 200 -13.55 3.75 -77.87
CA GLY A 200 -13.68 4.82 -78.84
C GLY A 200 -13.07 6.15 -78.39
N CYS A 201 -13.18 6.50 -77.10
CA CYS A 201 -12.41 7.61 -76.51
C CYS A 201 -10.90 7.34 -76.60
N ALA A 202 -10.45 6.13 -76.21
CA ALA A 202 -9.02 5.79 -76.19
C ALA A 202 -8.35 5.87 -77.56
N ILE A 203 -9.02 5.46 -78.64
CA ILE A 203 -8.49 5.55 -80.01
C ILE A 203 -8.67 6.91 -80.70
N LYS A 204 -9.53 7.79 -80.16
CA LYS A 204 -9.76 9.15 -80.71
C LYS A 204 -9.05 10.27 -79.93
N CYS A 205 -8.55 10.00 -78.71
CA CYS A 205 -7.76 10.95 -77.93
C CYS A 205 -6.38 11.26 -78.56
N GLU A 206 -5.74 12.36 -78.11
CA GLU A 206 -4.41 12.78 -78.58
C GLU A 206 -3.34 11.69 -78.42
N LYS A 207 -3.42 10.92 -77.33
CA LYS A 207 -2.51 9.83 -76.96
C LYS A 207 -2.82 8.47 -77.60
N LYS A 208 -3.73 8.41 -78.58
CA LYS A 208 -4.19 7.15 -79.23
C LYS A 208 -3.09 6.16 -79.61
N HIS A 209 -1.90 6.63 -80.00
CA HIS A 209 -0.76 5.79 -80.37
C HIS A 209 -0.26 4.92 -79.19
N GLU A 210 -0.25 5.44 -77.96
CA GLU A 210 0.11 4.70 -76.74
C GLU A 210 -0.87 3.53 -76.53
N TYR A 211 -2.18 3.79 -76.69
CA TYR A 211 -3.24 2.80 -76.50
C TYR A 211 -3.31 1.76 -77.62
N ILE A 212 -3.07 2.16 -78.88
CA ILE A 212 -2.95 1.23 -80.01
C ILE A 212 -1.74 0.30 -79.81
N GLN A 213 -0.61 0.82 -79.34
CA GLN A 213 0.57 0.00 -79.04
C GLN A 213 0.29 -1.00 -77.90
N ILE A 214 -0.44 -0.60 -76.85
CA ILE A 214 -0.92 -1.52 -75.79
C ILE A 214 -1.84 -2.59 -76.37
N ILE A 215 -2.79 -2.24 -77.24
CA ILE A 215 -3.67 -3.21 -77.91
C ILE A 215 -2.86 -4.24 -78.72
N MET A 216 -1.80 -3.82 -79.43
CA MET A 216 -0.91 -4.71 -80.17
C MET A 216 -0.10 -5.68 -79.29
N THR A 217 -0.07 -5.50 -77.96
CA THR A 217 0.52 -6.46 -77.00
C THR A 217 -0.48 -7.46 -76.41
N LEU A 218 -1.75 -7.38 -76.78
CA LEU A 218 -2.78 -8.32 -76.33
C LEU A 218 -2.74 -9.63 -77.12
N GLU A 219 -3.45 -10.64 -76.62
CA GLU A 219 -3.64 -11.93 -77.30
C GLU A 219 -4.37 -11.72 -78.65
N GLU A 220 -3.95 -12.42 -79.71
CA GLU A 220 -4.46 -12.22 -81.09
C GLU A 220 -5.99 -12.29 -81.21
N SER A 221 -6.60 -13.23 -80.48
CA SER A 221 -8.06 -13.39 -80.38
C SER A 221 -8.77 -12.15 -79.78
N VAL A 222 -8.09 -11.43 -78.88
CA VAL A 222 -8.56 -10.17 -78.28
C VAL A 222 -8.28 -9.00 -79.23
N GLN A 223 -7.11 -8.98 -79.90
CA GLN A 223 -6.79 -7.96 -80.90
C GLN A 223 -7.86 -7.93 -82.01
N HIS A 224 -8.28 -9.09 -82.52
CA HIS A 224 -9.29 -9.17 -83.57
C HIS A 224 -10.66 -8.62 -83.11
N VAL A 225 -11.10 -8.93 -81.88
CA VAL A 225 -12.37 -8.40 -81.33
C VAL A 225 -12.31 -6.88 -81.17
N VAL A 226 -11.19 -6.36 -80.66
CA VAL A 226 -10.96 -4.91 -80.52
C VAL A 226 -10.88 -4.23 -81.90
N MET A 227 -10.22 -4.85 -82.88
CA MET A 227 -10.13 -4.36 -84.27
C MET A 227 -11.50 -4.26 -84.93
N THR A 228 -12.37 -5.26 -84.78
CA THR A 228 -13.75 -5.22 -85.30
C THR A 228 -14.55 -4.11 -84.63
N ALA A 229 -14.48 -3.98 -83.30
CA ALA A 229 -15.16 -2.91 -82.57
C ALA A 229 -14.68 -1.50 -82.97
N ILE A 230 -13.42 -1.34 -83.37
CA ILE A 230 -12.84 -0.11 -83.92
C ILE A 230 -13.33 0.14 -85.36
N GLN A 231 -13.41 -0.88 -86.21
CA GLN A 231 -13.89 -0.75 -87.58
C GLN A 231 -15.36 -0.30 -87.62
N GLU A 232 -16.21 -0.87 -86.76
CA GLU A 232 -17.62 -0.44 -86.60
C GLU A 232 -17.77 1.04 -86.19
N LEU A 233 -16.80 1.59 -85.46
CA LEU A 233 -16.74 2.99 -85.05
C LEU A 233 -16.19 3.95 -86.13
N MET A 234 -15.79 3.43 -87.30
CA MET A 234 -15.10 4.17 -88.37
C MET A 234 -15.76 4.04 -89.76
N SER A 235 -16.44 2.93 -90.08
CA SER A 235 -16.79 2.57 -91.46
C SER A 235 -18.09 3.16 -92.03
N LYS A 236 -18.36 4.47 -91.89
CA LYS A 236 -19.68 5.08 -92.22
C LYS A 236 -19.68 6.37 -93.07
N GLU A 237 -18.68 6.65 -93.92
CA GLU A 237 -18.60 7.89 -94.74
C GLU A 237 -18.18 7.71 -96.25
N THR A 238 -19.14 7.42 -97.14
CA THR A 238 -19.44 8.00 -98.50
C THR A 238 -18.53 7.94 -99.80
N THR A 239 -18.85 7.02 -100.76
CA THR A 239 -19.20 7.09 -102.25
C THR A 239 -18.43 7.86 -103.39
N ALA A 240 -18.23 7.26 -104.63
CA ALA A 240 -18.13 7.89 -106.01
C ALA A 240 -17.94 6.94 -107.28
N THR A 241 -18.30 7.33 -108.55
CA THR A 241 -17.98 6.66 -109.89
C THR A 241 -18.35 7.45 -111.22
N PHE A 242 -17.64 7.27 -112.39
CA PHE A 242 -18.04 7.24 -113.87
C PHE A 242 -16.94 7.64 -114.96
N GLY A 243 -17.14 7.45 -116.30
CA GLY A 243 -16.17 7.68 -117.45
C GLY A 243 -16.74 7.72 -118.93
N THR A 244 -15.93 7.44 -120.02
CA THR A 244 -16.28 6.96 -121.44
C THR A 244 -15.92 7.76 -122.77
N GLU A 245 -15.12 7.12 -123.68
CA GLU A 245 -15.10 6.78 -125.19
C GLU A 245 -15.70 7.67 -126.39
N VAL A 246 -15.51 7.52 -127.76
CA VAL A 246 -14.57 6.88 -128.81
C VAL A 246 -14.94 7.23 -130.34
N SER A 247 -13.95 7.28 -131.29
CA SER A 247 -13.92 7.15 -132.83
C SER A 247 -14.79 8.03 -133.80
N GLY A 248 -14.64 8.10 -135.17
CA GLY A 248 -13.49 7.91 -136.13
C GLY A 248 -13.76 7.33 -137.58
N ASP A 249 -13.33 8.05 -138.66
CA ASP A 249 -13.00 7.72 -140.12
C ASP A 249 -13.98 7.00 -141.12
N PHE A 250 -13.81 7.19 -142.47
CA PHE A 250 -14.02 6.20 -143.60
C PHE A 250 -13.78 6.68 -145.09
N GLU A 251 -12.90 7.64 -145.45
CA GLU A 251 -12.59 7.95 -146.89
C GLU A 251 -11.65 6.91 -147.55
N GLN A 252 -11.91 5.64 -147.26
CA GLN A 252 -10.88 4.64 -146.91
C GLN A 252 -10.94 3.39 -147.79
N GLN A 253 -11.81 3.39 -148.81
CA GLN A 253 -12.17 2.19 -149.59
C GLN A 253 -11.50 2.09 -150.98
N LEU A 254 -11.02 3.21 -151.54
CA LEU A 254 -10.43 3.28 -152.89
C LEU A 254 -8.93 3.60 -152.85
N LYS A 255 -8.51 4.43 -151.89
CA LYS A 255 -7.11 4.52 -151.42
C LYS A 255 -6.61 3.10 -151.08
N LYS A 256 -7.49 2.32 -150.44
CA LYS A 256 -7.34 0.93 -150.00
C LYS A 256 -6.66 -0.05 -150.95
N THR A 257 -6.93 -0.04 -152.26
CA THR A 257 -6.38 -1.10 -153.14
C THR A 257 -4.99 -0.78 -153.69
N LEU A 258 -4.56 0.49 -153.62
CA LEU A 258 -3.17 0.89 -153.80
C LEU A 258 -2.41 0.90 -152.47
N GLU A 259 -3.12 1.15 -151.36
CA GLU A 259 -2.63 0.83 -150.02
C GLU A 259 -2.35 -0.67 -149.91
N GLU A 260 -3.29 -1.59 -150.14
CA GLU A 260 -3.12 -3.06 -150.06
C GLU A 260 -1.87 -3.60 -150.78
N LEU A 261 -1.43 -2.98 -151.89
CA LEU A 261 -0.18 -3.37 -152.57
C LEU A 261 1.09 -2.69 -151.98
N ALA A 262 0.97 -1.44 -151.53
CA ALA A 262 2.04 -0.75 -150.80
C ALA A 262 2.22 -1.32 -149.38
N GLU A 263 1.13 -1.71 -148.74
CA GLU A 263 1.01 -2.49 -147.51
C GLU A 263 1.63 -3.86 -147.72
N ALA A 264 1.27 -4.65 -148.74
CA ALA A 264 1.92 -5.95 -148.98
C ALA A 264 3.46 -5.84 -149.22
N LEU A 265 3.96 -4.71 -149.74
CA LEU A 265 5.40 -4.45 -149.83
C LEU A 265 5.99 -3.97 -148.50
N ALA A 266 5.28 -3.11 -147.77
CA ALA A 266 5.66 -2.64 -146.44
C ALA A 266 5.68 -3.81 -145.44
N GLU A 267 4.64 -4.65 -145.37
CA GLU A 267 4.58 -5.92 -144.65
C GLU A 267 5.77 -6.82 -144.98
N LYS A 268 6.17 -6.92 -146.26
CA LYS A 268 7.32 -7.74 -146.67
C LYS A 268 8.65 -7.16 -146.17
N ASP A 269 8.78 -5.84 -146.07
CA ASP A 269 9.98 -5.17 -145.52
C ASP A 269 9.93 -5.06 -143.98
N GLU A 270 8.75 -4.96 -143.38
CA GLU A 270 8.48 -5.03 -141.95
C GLU A 270 8.71 -6.43 -141.42
N LEU A 271 8.30 -7.48 -142.14
CA LEU A 271 8.66 -8.87 -141.84
C LEU A 271 10.17 -9.10 -141.98
N ALA A 272 10.84 -8.45 -142.94
CA ALA A 272 12.29 -8.53 -143.05
C ALA A 272 13.00 -7.81 -141.87
N GLN A 273 12.50 -6.64 -141.45
CA GLN A 273 12.92 -5.98 -140.22
C GLN A 273 12.63 -6.85 -139.00
N ARG A 274 11.46 -7.50 -138.93
CA ARG A 274 11.05 -8.38 -137.82
C ARG A 274 11.93 -9.61 -137.71
N CYS A 275 12.37 -10.19 -138.83
CA CYS A 275 13.40 -11.22 -138.84
C CYS A 275 14.73 -10.69 -138.29
N GLN A 276 15.18 -9.50 -138.69
CA GLN A 276 16.41 -8.90 -138.15
C GLN A 276 16.29 -8.54 -136.66
N GLU A 277 15.14 -8.03 -136.20
CA GLU A 277 14.84 -7.80 -134.78
C GLU A 277 14.85 -9.11 -133.99
N LEU A 278 14.34 -10.20 -134.56
CA LEU A 278 14.34 -11.53 -133.94
C LEU A 278 15.74 -12.14 -133.92
N ASP A 279 16.53 -12.01 -134.98
CA ASP A 279 17.94 -12.42 -135.00
C ASP A 279 18.75 -11.64 -133.96
N ILE A 280 18.55 -10.32 -133.86
CA ILE A 280 19.18 -9.48 -132.82
C ILE A 280 18.76 -9.93 -131.42
N GLN A 281 17.46 -10.14 -131.17
CA GLN A 281 16.96 -10.67 -129.89
C GLN A 281 17.54 -12.06 -129.57
N VAL A 282 17.64 -12.96 -130.55
CA VAL A 282 18.26 -14.27 -130.37
C VAL A 282 19.73 -14.12 -130.01
N THR A 283 20.50 -13.24 -130.67
CA THR A 283 21.90 -13.00 -130.27
C THR A 283 22.03 -12.41 -128.86
N ALA A 284 21.20 -11.43 -128.49
CA ALA A 284 21.21 -10.83 -127.15
C ALA A 284 20.84 -11.86 -126.05
N LEU A 285 19.83 -12.69 -126.28
CA LEU A 285 19.45 -13.78 -125.37
C LEU A 285 20.55 -14.86 -125.30
N GLN A 286 21.29 -15.11 -126.38
CA GLN A 286 22.44 -16.01 -126.38
C GLN A 286 23.59 -15.46 -125.52
N GLU A 287 23.85 -14.15 -125.59
CA GLU A 287 24.85 -13.45 -124.79
C GLU A 287 24.46 -13.37 -123.30
N GLU A 288 23.20 -13.07 -123.00
CA GLU A 288 22.65 -13.08 -121.63
C GLU A 288 22.74 -14.49 -121.02
N ARG A 289 22.29 -15.52 -121.76
CA ARG A 289 22.41 -16.93 -121.36
C ARG A 289 23.85 -17.35 -121.10
N ASN A 290 24.81 -16.87 -121.89
CA ASN A 290 26.23 -17.16 -121.67
C ASN A 290 26.80 -16.40 -120.47
N SER A 291 26.31 -15.18 -120.21
CA SER A 291 26.69 -14.37 -119.04
C SER A 291 26.17 -14.99 -117.73
N LEU A 292 24.92 -15.43 -117.72
CA LEU A 292 24.30 -16.14 -116.58
C LEU A 292 24.98 -17.49 -116.29
N LEU A 293 25.47 -18.20 -117.30
CA LEU A 293 26.30 -19.40 -117.09
C LEU A 293 27.60 -19.05 -116.36
N ALA A 294 28.32 -18.01 -116.81
CA ALA A 294 29.57 -17.59 -116.17
C ALA A 294 29.36 -17.08 -114.72
N GLU A 295 28.24 -16.41 -114.42
CA GLU A 295 27.89 -16.06 -113.03
C GLU A 295 27.62 -17.31 -112.17
N ASN A 296 26.91 -18.31 -112.73
CA ASN A 296 26.60 -19.55 -112.03
C ASN A 296 27.88 -20.38 -111.71
N ASP A 297 28.84 -20.43 -112.64
CA ASP A 297 30.15 -21.03 -112.42
C ASP A 297 30.91 -20.32 -111.27
N VAL A 298 30.89 -18.99 -111.23
CA VAL A 298 31.52 -18.19 -110.15
C VAL A 298 30.80 -18.40 -108.80
N LEU A 299 29.49 -18.58 -108.80
CA LEU A 299 28.73 -18.91 -107.58
C LEU A 299 29.02 -20.34 -107.09
N ALA A 300 29.18 -21.31 -107.99
CA ALA A 300 29.59 -22.67 -107.65
C ALA A 300 31.01 -22.69 -107.04
N ASP A 301 31.98 -22.01 -107.64
CA ASP A 301 33.34 -21.85 -107.08
C ASP A 301 33.33 -21.16 -105.71
N ARG A 302 32.40 -20.24 -105.47
CA ARG A 302 32.23 -19.57 -104.17
C ARG A 302 31.58 -20.48 -103.12
N ALA A 303 30.69 -21.40 -103.51
CA ALA A 303 30.16 -22.42 -102.63
C ALA A 303 31.25 -23.44 -102.24
N ASN A 304 32.01 -23.94 -103.22
CA ASN A 304 33.16 -24.83 -102.99
C ASN A 304 34.22 -24.22 -102.04
N GLN A 305 34.38 -22.90 -102.05
CA GLN A 305 35.25 -22.18 -101.11
C GLN A 305 34.69 -22.12 -99.68
N LEU A 306 33.37 -22.14 -99.48
CA LEU A 306 32.75 -22.17 -98.15
C LEU A 306 32.85 -23.57 -97.52
N ASP A 307 32.71 -24.64 -98.30
CA ASP A 307 32.93 -26.02 -97.82
C ASP A 307 34.40 -26.24 -97.37
N SER A 308 35.36 -25.44 -97.84
CA SER A 308 36.77 -25.50 -97.42
C SER A 308 37.04 -25.04 -95.97
N PHE A 309 36.04 -24.49 -95.28
CA PHE A 309 36.16 -24.11 -93.86
C PHE A 309 36.15 -25.32 -92.92
N ASP A 310 35.54 -26.44 -93.33
CA ASP A 310 35.51 -27.70 -92.55
C ASP A 310 36.79 -28.53 -92.69
N ASP A 311 37.73 -28.16 -93.58
CA ASP A 311 39.04 -28.82 -93.70
C ASP A 311 40.03 -28.29 -92.63
N PRO A 312 40.46 -29.12 -91.65
CA PRO A 312 41.39 -28.72 -90.59
C PRO A 312 42.83 -28.50 -91.09
N VAL A 313 43.16 -28.76 -92.35
CA VAL A 313 44.45 -28.41 -92.95
C VAL A 313 44.52 -26.92 -93.30
N THR A 314 43.39 -26.32 -93.68
CA THR A 314 43.28 -24.92 -94.13
C THR A 314 43.55 -23.92 -92.98
N PRO A 315 44.20 -22.76 -93.22
CA PRO A 315 44.42 -21.75 -92.17
C PRO A 315 43.11 -21.24 -91.53
N SER A 316 42.03 -21.16 -92.30
CA SER A 316 40.68 -20.83 -91.82
C SER A 316 40.13 -21.90 -90.89
N GLY A 317 40.15 -23.17 -91.30
CA GLY A 317 39.72 -24.32 -90.49
C GLY A 317 40.50 -24.44 -89.18
N LYS A 318 41.83 -24.26 -89.20
CA LYS A 318 42.67 -24.23 -87.98
C LYS A 318 42.24 -23.13 -87.00
N LYS A 319 41.91 -21.94 -87.51
CA LYS A 319 41.40 -20.84 -86.67
C LYS A 319 39.99 -21.13 -86.15
N TYR A 320 39.14 -21.77 -86.95
CA TYR A 320 37.81 -22.22 -86.54
C TYR A 320 37.90 -23.26 -85.41
N CYS A 321 38.67 -24.34 -85.59
CA CYS A 321 38.89 -25.35 -84.54
C CYS A 321 39.52 -24.75 -83.26
N GLN A 322 40.42 -23.76 -83.39
CA GLN A 322 40.98 -23.07 -82.23
C GLN A 322 39.92 -22.25 -81.46
N LEU A 323 39.04 -21.54 -82.18
CA LEU A 323 37.92 -20.81 -81.58
C LEU A 323 36.87 -21.76 -80.98
N GLN A 324 36.64 -22.92 -81.61
CA GLN A 324 35.75 -23.94 -81.10
C GLN A 324 36.28 -24.56 -79.80
N LEU A 325 37.57 -24.92 -79.74
CA LEU A 325 38.19 -25.41 -78.50
C LEU A 325 38.17 -24.35 -77.39
N GLN A 326 38.34 -23.06 -77.73
CA GLN A 326 38.18 -21.97 -76.76
C GLN A 326 36.72 -21.81 -76.29
N PHE A 327 35.74 -22.01 -77.18
CA PHE A 327 34.32 -22.01 -76.81
C PHE A 327 33.98 -23.18 -75.88
N GLU A 328 34.45 -24.39 -76.19
CA GLU A 328 34.28 -25.59 -75.37
C GLU A 328 34.93 -25.43 -73.99
N GLN A 329 36.15 -24.86 -73.91
CA GLN A 329 36.83 -24.55 -72.64
C GLN A 329 36.07 -23.50 -71.82
N LEU A 330 35.60 -22.41 -72.44
CA LEU A 330 34.79 -21.39 -71.77
C LEU A 330 33.43 -21.95 -71.33
N GLN A 331 32.87 -22.91 -72.06
CA GLN A 331 31.63 -23.58 -71.70
C GLN A 331 31.82 -24.52 -70.49
N GLU A 332 32.91 -25.30 -70.44
CA GLU A 332 33.27 -26.12 -69.28
C GLU A 332 33.58 -25.25 -68.04
N GLU A 333 34.33 -24.16 -68.20
CA GLU A 333 34.57 -23.20 -67.12
C GLU A 333 33.28 -22.56 -66.62
N ASN A 334 32.35 -22.21 -67.52
CA ASN A 334 31.04 -21.65 -67.14
C ASN A 334 30.21 -22.68 -66.36
N PHE A 335 30.06 -23.92 -66.83
CA PHE A 335 29.37 -24.97 -66.06
C PHE A 335 30.00 -25.22 -64.68
N ARG A 336 31.33 -25.16 -64.57
CA ARG A 336 32.04 -25.28 -63.30
C ARG A 336 31.79 -24.09 -62.37
N LEU A 337 31.72 -22.88 -62.91
CA LEU A 337 31.38 -21.66 -62.16
C LEU A 337 29.90 -21.64 -61.74
N GLU A 338 28.99 -22.17 -62.56
CA GLU A 338 27.58 -22.33 -62.21
C GLU A 338 27.39 -23.33 -61.07
N ALA A 339 28.06 -24.49 -61.13
CA ALA A 339 28.05 -25.48 -60.04
C ALA A 339 28.58 -24.86 -58.73
N ALA A 340 29.74 -24.20 -58.76
CA ALA A 340 30.31 -23.53 -57.58
C ALA A 340 29.40 -22.40 -57.05
N LYS A 341 28.73 -21.65 -57.92
CA LYS A 341 27.75 -20.61 -57.54
C LYS A 341 26.53 -21.23 -56.84
N ASP A 342 26.05 -22.39 -57.27
CA ASP A 342 24.96 -23.10 -56.62
C ASP A 342 25.39 -23.77 -55.29
N ASP A 343 26.61 -24.30 -55.19
CA ASP A 343 27.20 -24.75 -53.91
C ASP A 343 27.29 -23.59 -52.90
N TYR A 344 27.80 -22.42 -53.31
CA TYR A 344 27.84 -21.24 -52.45
C TYR A 344 26.44 -20.72 -52.09
N ARG A 345 25.46 -20.82 -53.00
CA ARG A 345 24.07 -20.46 -52.71
C ARG A 345 23.48 -21.37 -51.63
N ILE A 346 23.67 -22.68 -51.73
CA ILE A 346 23.24 -23.65 -50.72
C ILE A 346 23.90 -23.33 -49.37
N HIS A 347 25.20 -23.04 -49.35
CA HIS A 347 25.91 -22.71 -48.11
C HIS A 347 25.41 -21.39 -47.47
N CYS A 348 25.07 -20.38 -48.28
CA CYS A 348 24.39 -19.18 -47.77
C CYS A 348 23.02 -19.52 -47.17
N GLU A 349 22.21 -20.33 -47.86
CA GLU A 349 20.91 -20.79 -47.35
C GLU A 349 21.03 -21.66 -46.08
N GLU A 350 22.17 -22.29 -45.81
CA GLU A 350 22.46 -23.01 -44.56
C GLU A 350 22.88 -22.04 -43.43
N LEU A 351 23.77 -21.10 -43.73
CA LEU A 351 24.21 -20.07 -42.78
C LEU A 351 23.05 -19.16 -42.34
N GLU A 352 22.12 -18.83 -43.25
CA GLU A 352 20.89 -18.10 -42.93
C GLU A 352 19.97 -18.89 -41.98
N LYS A 353 19.82 -20.21 -42.18
CA LYS A 353 19.06 -21.08 -41.25
C LYS A 353 19.70 -21.09 -39.87
N HIS A 354 21.01 -21.31 -39.78
CA HIS A 354 21.73 -21.30 -38.50
C HIS A 354 21.71 -19.93 -37.81
N LEU A 355 21.72 -18.82 -38.57
CA LEU A 355 21.54 -17.49 -38.02
C LEU A 355 20.16 -17.32 -37.37
N ILE A 356 19.09 -17.79 -38.04
CA ILE A 356 17.72 -17.76 -37.52
C ILE A 356 17.56 -18.68 -36.30
N GLU A 357 18.14 -19.87 -36.30
CA GLU A 357 18.15 -20.80 -35.17
C GLU A 357 18.85 -20.18 -33.94
N VAL A 358 20.00 -19.52 -34.14
CA VAL A 358 20.73 -18.83 -33.07
C VAL A 358 19.99 -17.59 -32.57
N GLN A 359 19.30 -16.85 -33.45
CA GLN A 359 18.42 -15.74 -33.07
C GLN A 359 17.26 -16.22 -32.19
N HIS A 360 16.49 -17.22 -32.64
CA HIS A 360 15.39 -17.80 -31.86
C HIS A 360 15.84 -18.29 -30.49
N ARG A 361 17.02 -18.94 -30.42
CA ARG A 361 17.61 -19.42 -29.17
C ARG A 361 18.09 -18.29 -28.25
N ASN A 362 18.45 -17.13 -28.79
CA ASN A 362 18.78 -15.94 -28.02
C ASN A 362 17.52 -15.26 -27.47
N ASP A 363 16.45 -15.21 -28.26
CA ASP A 363 15.14 -14.70 -27.84
C ASP A 363 14.53 -15.58 -26.72
N GLU A 364 14.62 -16.91 -26.85
CA GLU A 364 14.29 -17.89 -25.79
C GLU A 364 15.05 -17.60 -24.48
N LEU A 365 16.38 -17.47 -24.56
CA LEU A 365 17.23 -17.23 -23.38
C LEU A 365 16.98 -15.84 -22.77
N THR A 366 16.65 -14.84 -23.59
CA THR A 366 16.30 -13.49 -23.14
C THR A 366 14.95 -13.50 -22.42
N SER A 367 13.95 -14.17 -22.98
CA SER A 367 12.63 -14.34 -22.34
C SER A 367 12.75 -15.07 -20.99
N LEU A 368 13.51 -16.17 -20.92
CA LEU A 368 13.78 -16.88 -19.66
C LEU A 368 14.55 -16.02 -18.64
N ALA A 369 15.44 -15.14 -19.09
CA ALA A 369 16.14 -14.19 -18.21
C ALA A 369 15.20 -13.08 -17.69
N GLU A 370 14.19 -12.68 -18.46
CA GLU A 370 13.14 -11.74 -18.03
C GLU A 370 12.15 -12.39 -17.05
N GLU A 371 11.70 -13.62 -17.30
CA GLU A 371 10.90 -14.40 -16.34
C GLU A 371 11.64 -14.62 -15.02
N SER A 372 12.94 -14.94 -15.08
CA SER A 372 13.81 -15.11 -13.90
C SER A 372 13.96 -13.81 -13.10
N ARG A 373 13.96 -12.64 -13.75
CA ARG A 373 13.91 -11.33 -13.06
C ARG A 373 12.54 -11.09 -12.42
N ALA A 374 11.44 -11.29 -13.16
CA ALA A 374 10.09 -11.10 -12.64
C ALA A 374 9.80 -11.98 -11.41
N LEU A 375 10.18 -13.26 -11.45
CA LEU A 375 10.07 -14.19 -10.32
C LEU A 375 10.93 -13.76 -9.12
N LYS A 376 12.09 -13.13 -9.35
CA LYS A 376 12.92 -12.58 -8.28
C LYS A 376 12.28 -11.36 -7.64
N ASP A 377 11.71 -10.46 -8.44
CA ASP A 377 11.01 -9.27 -7.94
C ASP A 377 9.74 -9.67 -7.15
N GLU A 378 9.00 -10.69 -7.60
CA GLU A 378 7.91 -11.32 -6.84
C GLU A 378 8.41 -11.91 -5.50
N LEU A 379 9.55 -12.61 -5.48
CA LEU A 379 10.13 -13.14 -4.25
C LEU A 379 10.58 -12.03 -3.28
N ASP A 380 11.10 -10.91 -3.76
CA ASP A 380 11.50 -9.77 -2.91
C ASP A 380 10.27 -9.00 -2.38
N VAL A 381 9.16 -8.92 -3.14
CA VAL A 381 7.86 -8.48 -2.62
C VAL A 381 7.34 -9.43 -1.54
N LEU A 382 7.38 -10.74 -1.77
CA LEU A 382 6.93 -11.75 -0.80
C LEU A 382 7.77 -11.73 0.49
N ARG A 383 9.09 -11.48 0.41
CA ARG A 383 9.95 -11.23 1.58
C ARG A 383 9.49 -10.00 2.36
N SER A 384 9.24 -8.87 1.68
CA SER A 384 8.72 -7.64 2.31
C SER A 384 7.35 -7.82 2.97
N CYS A 385 6.50 -8.71 2.42
CA CYS A 385 5.23 -9.10 3.04
C CYS A 385 5.44 -10.03 4.25
N SER A 386 6.37 -10.98 4.19
CA SER A 386 6.73 -11.85 5.32
C SER A 386 7.29 -11.05 6.52
N ASP A 387 8.24 -10.14 6.26
CA ASP A 387 8.79 -9.21 7.25
C ASP A 387 7.74 -8.28 7.89
N ARG A 388 6.58 -8.11 7.22
CA ARG A 388 5.44 -7.33 7.71
C ARG A 388 4.50 -8.21 8.53
N ALA A 389 4.26 -9.46 8.11
CA ALA A 389 3.52 -10.46 8.86
C ALA A 389 4.17 -10.70 10.23
N VAL A 390 5.48 -10.96 10.30
CA VAL A 390 6.23 -11.17 11.56
C VAL A 390 6.10 -9.97 12.53
N LYS A 391 6.07 -8.74 12.01
CA LYS A 391 5.87 -7.52 12.82
C LYS A 391 4.44 -7.40 13.34
N LEU A 392 3.45 -7.85 12.57
CA LEU A 392 2.05 -7.90 12.98
C LEU A 392 1.82 -9.02 14.00
N GLU A 393 2.38 -10.21 13.80
CA GLU A 393 2.35 -11.34 14.75
C GLU A 393 2.96 -10.95 16.11
N ALA A 394 4.14 -10.34 16.11
CA ALA A 394 4.77 -9.82 17.34
C ALA A 394 3.92 -8.74 18.03
N SER A 395 3.18 -7.95 17.25
CA SER A 395 2.23 -6.95 17.78
C SER A 395 0.99 -7.61 18.37
N VAL A 396 0.43 -8.62 17.71
CA VAL A 396 -0.72 -9.42 18.18
C VAL A 396 -0.38 -10.14 19.48
N GLU A 397 0.79 -10.76 19.58
CA GLU A 397 1.26 -11.39 20.83
C GLU A 397 1.48 -10.34 21.95
N GLY A 398 1.99 -9.16 21.59
CA GLY A 398 2.06 -8.00 22.48
C GLY A 398 0.71 -7.47 22.96
N TYR A 399 -0.37 -7.66 22.20
CA TYR A 399 -1.76 -7.37 22.63
C TYR A 399 -2.37 -8.54 23.43
N ARG A 400 -2.07 -9.78 23.04
CA ARG A 400 -2.48 -10.99 23.76
C ARG A 400 -2.03 -10.94 25.22
N LYS A 401 -0.74 -10.68 25.44
CA LYS A 401 -0.20 -10.55 26.80
C LYS A 401 -0.90 -9.44 27.61
N LYS A 402 -1.20 -8.30 27.00
CA LYS A 402 -1.95 -7.21 27.67
C LYS A 402 -3.38 -7.62 28.05
N LEU A 403 -4.02 -8.50 27.29
CA LEU A 403 -5.33 -9.06 27.64
C LEU A 403 -5.23 -10.05 28.81
N GLU A 404 -4.14 -10.82 28.89
CA GLU A 404 -3.83 -11.71 30.01
C GLU A 404 -3.52 -10.89 31.29
N ASP A 405 -2.68 -9.84 31.18
CA ASP A 405 -2.42 -8.86 32.26
C ASP A 405 -3.73 -8.20 32.76
N LEU A 406 -4.63 -7.79 31.85
CA LEU A 406 -5.95 -7.23 32.18
C LEU A 406 -6.89 -8.26 32.83
N ALA A 407 -6.81 -9.54 32.46
CA ALA A 407 -7.58 -10.60 33.10
C ALA A 407 -7.11 -10.82 34.55
N ASP A 408 -5.81 -10.78 34.81
CA ASP A 408 -5.26 -10.90 36.17
C ASP A 408 -5.52 -9.66 37.03
N LEU A 409 -5.47 -8.45 36.46
CA LEU A 409 -5.94 -7.24 37.14
C LEU A 409 -7.42 -7.33 37.54
N ARG A 410 -8.29 -7.89 36.68
CA ARG A 410 -9.71 -8.13 37.03
C ARG A 410 -9.87 -9.15 38.18
N LYS A 411 -9.04 -10.21 38.22
CA LYS A 411 -9.02 -11.16 39.35
C LYS A 411 -8.57 -10.46 40.66
N GLN A 412 -7.57 -9.59 40.58
CA GLN A 412 -7.09 -8.82 41.74
C GLN A 412 -8.15 -7.85 42.26
N VAL A 413 -8.81 -7.09 41.37
CA VAL A 413 -9.94 -6.22 41.73
C VAL A 413 -11.03 -7.02 42.43
N LYS A 414 -11.49 -8.14 41.85
CA LYS A 414 -12.50 -8.97 42.49
C LYS A 414 -12.06 -9.50 43.86
N SER A 415 -10.79 -9.93 44.01
CA SER A 415 -10.27 -10.37 45.31
C SER A 415 -10.26 -9.24 46.36
N LEU A 416 -10.08 -7.98 45.95
CA LEU A 416 -10.19 -6.82 46.83
C LEU A 416 -11.65 -6.46 47.14
N GLU A 417 -12.57 -6.62 46.20
CA GLU A 417 -14.02 -6.48 46.42
C GLU A 417 -14.54 -7.52 47.42
N ASP A 418 -14.20 -8.81 47.23
CA ASP A 418 -14.56 -9.91 48.13
C ASP A 418 -13.97 -9.67 49.55
N LYS A 419 -12.74 -9.17 49.66
CA LYS A 419 -12.12 -8.77 50.95
C LYS A 419 -12.83 -7.59 51.60
N ASN A 420 -13.17 -6.54 50.84
CA ASN A 420 -13.88 -5.38 51.36
C ASN A 420 -15.30 -5.74 51.83
N LEU A 421 -15.99 -6.64 51.12
CA LEU A 421 -17.25 -7.21 51.57
C LEU A 421 -17.09 -7.98 52.89
N THR A 422 -16.03 -8.78 53.00
CA THR A 422 -15.70 -9.52 54.24
C THR A 422 -15.43 -8.56 55.41
N TYR A 423 -14.62 -7.51 55.21
CA TYR A 423 -14.36 -6.49 56.23
C TYR A 423 -15.63 -5.73 56.63
N MET A 424 -16.52 -5.42 55.68
CA MET A 424 -17.81 -4.79 55.96
C MET A 424 -18.69 -5.69 56.83
N GLN A 425 -18.79 -6.99 56.51
CA GLN A 425 -19.52 -7.98 57.32
C GLN A 425 -18.94 -8.10 58.74
N SER A 426 -17.62 -8.17 58.88
CA SER A 426 -16.96 -8.17 60.18
C SER A 426 -17.22 -6.88 60.97
N SER A 427 -17.21 -5.71 60.32
CA SER A 427 -17.52 -4.43 60.96
C SER A 427 -18.95 -4.38 61.50
N VAL A 428 -19.94 -4.83 60.70
CA VAL A 428 -21.34 -4.90 61.14
C VAL A 428 -21.52 -5.89 62.30
N SER A 429 -20.86 -7.05 62.25
CA SER A 429 -20.89 -8.02 63.36
C SER A 429 -20.28 -7.44 64.65
N LEU A 430 -19.15 -6.72 64.56
CA LEU A 430 -18.54 -6.05 65.71
C LEU A 430 -19.41 -4.90 66.24
N GLU A 431 -20.13 -4.19 65.38
CA GLU A 431 -21.14 -3.20 65.77
C GLU A 431 -22.36 -3.80 66.49
N GLU A 432 -22.78 -5.02 66.12
CA GLU A 432 -23.83 -5.76 66.81
C GLU A 432 -23.37 -6.26 68.18
N GLU A 433 -22.16 -6.82 68.29
CA GLU A 433 -21.58 -7.19 69.59
C GLU A 433 -21.35 -5.97 70.48
N LEU A 434 -20.93 -4.82 69.92
CA LEU A 434 -20.82 -3.58 70.66
C LEU A 434 -22.18 -3.06 71.16
N ARG A 435 -23.27 -3.26 70.39
CA ARG A 435 -24.64 -2.97 70.85
C ARG A 435 -25.04 -3.91 72.00
N LYS A 436 -24.80 -5.22 71.89
CA LYS A 436 -25.07 -6.22 72.94
C LYS A 436 -24.30 -5.89 74.23
N ALA A 437 -23.00 -5.60 74.12
CA ALA A 437 -22.14 -5.21 75.24
C ALA A 437 -22.60 -3.91 75.91
N ASN A 438 -23.06 -2.91 75.15
CA ASN A 438 -23.61 -1.67 75.73
C ASN A 438 -24.97 -1.89 76.42
N ALA A 439 -25.83 -2.77 75.89
CA ALA A 439 -27.08 -3.16 76.55
C ALA A 439 -26.79 -3.87 77.88
N ALA A 440 -25.88 -4.85 77.89
CA ALA A 440 -25.43 -5.54 79.10
C ALA A 440 -24.78 -4.59 80.11
N ARG A 441 -23.95 -3.63 79.66
CA ARG A 441 -23.39 -2.57 80.53
C ARG A 441 -24.49 -1.70 81.15
N THR A 442 -25.52 -1.36 80.39
CA THR A 442 -26.66 -0.57 80.91
C THR A 442 -27.43 -1.35 81.98
N GLN A 443 -27.64 -2.66 81.78
CA GLN A 443 -28.21 -3.54 82.80
C GLN A 443 -27.31 -3.61 84.04
N LEU A 444 -25.99 -3.78 83.88
CA LEU A 444 -25.02 -3.78 84.98
C LEU A 444 -25.09 -2.51 85.82
N GLU A 445 -25.18 -1.32 85.21
CA GLU A 445 -25.35 -0.07 85.95
C GLU A 445 -26.70 0.03 86.68
N THR A 446 -27.78 -0.54 86.12
CA THR A 446 -29.06 -0.63 86.86
C THR A 446 -28.98 -1.56 88.06
N TYR A 447 -28.29 -2.71 87.95
CA TYR A 447 -28.05 -3.62 89.07
C TYR A 447 -27.12 -3.01 90.13
N LYS A 448 -26.03 -2.34 89.73
CA LYS A 448 -25.18 -1.55 90.65
C LYS A 448 -25.98 -0.52 91.44
N ARG A 449 -26.90 0.19 90.77
CA ARG A 449 -27.79 1.18 91.41
C ARG A 449 -28.72 0.52 92.43
N GLN A 450 -29.32 -0.62 92.09
CA GLN A 450 -30.15 -1.41 93.02
C GLN A 450 -29.33 -1.91 94.22
N VAL A 451 -28.13 -2.45 94.00
CA VAL A 451 -27.22 -2.89 95.07
C VAL A 451 -26.85 -1.72 95.99
N HIS A 452 -26.54 -0.54 95.44
CA HIS A 452 -26.21 0.63 96.24
C HIS A 452 -27.42 1.17 97.03
N GLU A 453 -28.63 1.12 96.46
CA GLU A 453 -29.86 1.47 97.17
C GLU A 453 -30.21 0.47 98.28
N LEU A 454 -30.03 -0.83 98.04
CA LEU A 454 -30.20 -1.89 99.05
C LEU A 454 -29.15 -1.77 100.16
N HIS A 455 -27.90 -1.47 99.83
CA HIS A 455 -26.83 -1.26 100.81
C HIS A 455 -27.09 -0.02 101.67
N LYS A 456 -27.60 1.07 101.06
CA LYS A 456 -28.09 2.24 101.83
C LYS A 456 -29.25 1.85 102.75
N LYS A 457 -30.26 1.13 102.26
CA LYS A 457 -31.38 0.66 103.08
C LYS A 457 -30.90 -0.21 104.26
N LEU A 458 -29.96 -1.12 104.02
CA LEU A 458 -29.34 -1.94 105.07
C LEU A 458 -28.60 -1.09 106.11
N SER A 459 -27.86 -0.07 105.69
CA SER A 459 -27.20 0.89 106.60
C SER A 459 -28.22 1.73 107.40
N ASP A 460 -29.31 2.15 106.77
CA ASP A 460 -30.41 2.88 107.44
C ASP A 460 -31.26 1.98 108.36
N GLU A 461 -31.35 0.67 108.13
CA GLU A 461 -31.91 -0.32 109.07
C GLU A 461 -30.93 -0.61 110.23
N SER A 462 -29.64 -0.84 109.95
CA SER A 462 -28.61 -1.06 110.97
C SER A 462 -28.58 0.10 111.96
N ARG A 463 -28.49 1.34 111.46
CA ARG A 463 -28.51 2.54 112.29
C ARG A 463 -29.80 2.70 113.13
N ARG A 464 -30.93 2.14 112.69
CA ARG A 464 -32.16 2.08 113.48
C ARG A 464 -32.08 1.00 114.55
N ALA A 465 -31.52 -0.16 114.26
CA ALA A 465 -31.25 -1.20 115.26
C ALA A 465 -30.24 -0.71 116.32
N ASP A 466 -29.17 -0.02 115.91
CA ASP A 466 -28.17 0.58 116.79
C ASP A 466 -28.79 1.62 117.74
N ASN A 467 -29.65 2.51 117.22
CA ASN A 467 -30.40 3.47 118.03
C ASN A 467 -31.34 2.78 119.03
N LEU A 468 -32.10 1.77 118.59
CA LEU A 468 -33.01 1.01 119.46
C LEU A 468 -32.25 0.22 120.53
N ALA A 469 -31.08 -0.34 120.22
CA ALA A 469 -30.21 -1.01 121.18
C ALA A 469 -29.65 -0.02 122.22
N PHE A 470 -29.29 1.20 121.80
CA PHE A 470 -28.87 2.27 122.71
C PHE A 470 -30.03 2.76 123.61
N GLU A 471 -31.24 2.89 123.08
CA GLU A 471 -32.44 3.20 123.86
C GLU A 471 -32.77 2.09 124.86
N MET A 472 -32.74 0.82 124.45
CA MET A 472 -32.90 -0.34 125.34
C MET A 472 -31.85 -0.32 126.45
N LYS A 473 -30.56 -0.14 126.12
CA LYS A 473 -29.49 -0.05 127.12
C LYS A 473 -29.70 1.10 128.10
N GLN A 474 -30.20 2.25 127.65
CA GLN A 474 -30.59 3.33 128.56
C GLN A 474 -31.76 2.95 129.49
N PHE A 475 -32.74 2.18 129.01
CA PHE A 475 -33.84 1.70 129.85
C PHE A 475 -33.37 0.61 130.83
N GLU A 476 -32.45 -0.26 130.43
CA GLU A 476 -31.77 -1.21 131.31
C GLU A 476 -30.96 -0.49 132.40
N GLU A 477 -30.12 0.49 132.04
CA GLU A 477 -29.37 1.30 133.02
C GLU A 477 -30.28 2.04 134.01
N LYS A 478 -31.42 2.58 133.56
CA LYS A 478 -32.44 3.21 134.41
C LYS A 478 -33.19 2.20 135.28
N TYR A 479 -33.44 0.99 134.79
CA TYR A 479 -34.02 -0.09 135.58
C TYR A 479 -33.03 -0.54 136.68
N ASP A 480 -31.75 -0.64 136.33
CA ASP A 480 -30.66 -1.03 137.23
C ASP A 480 -30.45 0.00 138.36
N THR A 481 -30.53 1.30 138.08
CA THR A 481 -30.47 2.33 139.14
C THR A 481 -31.70 2.28 140.04
N LEU A 482 -32.90 2.18 139.48
CA LEU A 482 -34.15 2.04 140.26
C LEU A 482 -34.18 0.77 141.11
N GLN A 483 -33.66 -0.35 140.61
CA GLN A 483 -33.53 -1.60 141.35
C GLN A 483 -32.51 -1.47 142.49
N LYS A 484 -31.37 -0.80 142.27
CA LYS A 484 -30.38 -0.48 143.33
C LYS A 484 -30.89 0.55 144.35
N GLU A 485 -31.80 1.44 143.95
CA GLU A 485 -32.50 2.33 144.89
C GLU A 485 -33.54 1.58 145.72
N LYS A 486 -34.34 0.72 145.10
CA LYS A 486 -35.25 -0.20 145.79
C LYS A 486 -34.52 -1.12 146.78
N GLU A 487 -33.35 -1.65 146.41
CA GLU A 487 -32.50 -2.45 147.30
C GLU A 487 -31.93 -1.61 148.46
N ARG A 488 -31.47 -0.39 148.21
CA ARG A 488 -31.04 0.54 149.27
C ARG A 488 -32.18 0.89 150.22
N LEU A 489 -33.39 1.16 149.72
CA LEU A 489 -34.59 1.41 150.54
C LEU A 489 -35.03 0.17 151.32
N ILE A 490 -34.79 -1.04 150.80
CA ILE A 490 -35.01 -2.30 151.53
C ILE A 490 -34.02 -2.45 152.69
N ILE A 491 -32.74 -2.13 152.46
CA ILE A 491 -31.69 -2.17 153.49
C ILE A 491 -31.93 -1.09 154.55
N GLU A 492 -32.24 0.15 154.13
CA GLU A 492 -32.56 1.27 155.05
C GLU A 492 -33.82 0.97 155.86
N ARG A 493 -34.87 0.41 155.25
CA ARG A 493 -36.06 -0.08 155.95
C ARG A 493 -35.67 -1.12 157.01
N ASP A 494 -34.77 -2.04 156.71
CA ASP A 494 -34.41 -3.10 157.64
C ASP A 494 -33.47 -2.62 158.75
N SER A 495 -32.52 -1.71 158.49
CA SER A 495 -31.76 -1.05 159.55
C SER A 495 -32.63 -0.11 160.39
N LEU A 496 -33.69 0.50 159.83
CA LEU A 496 -34.69 1.26 160.58
C LEU A 496 -35.65 0.37 161.40
N LYS A 497 -35.83 -0.91 161.04
CA LYS A 497 -36.48 -1.91 161.92
C LYS A 497 -35.54 -2.38 163.01
N GLU A 498 -34.31 -2.75 162.65
CA GLU A 498 -33.26 -3.21 163.57
C GLU A 498 -33.00 -2.14 164.61
N THR A 499 -32.74 -0.89 164.22
CA THR A 499 -32.63 0.23 165.17
C THR A 499 -33.93 0.54 165.91
N ASN A 500 -35.12 0.21 165.39
CA ASN A 500 -36.36 0.27 166.19
C ASN A 500 -36.45 -0.85 167.24
N GLU A 501 -35.86 -2.02 166.98
CA GLU A 501 -35.78 -3.14 167.90
C GLU A 501 -34.66 -2.91 168.92
N GLU A 502 -33.51 -2.39 168.51
CA GLU A 502 -32.48 -1.83 169.39
C GLU A 502 -33.01 -0.66 170.21
N LEU A 503 -33.84 0.23 169.67
CA LEU A 503 -34.44 1.33 170.46
C LEU A 503 -35.52 0.83 171.42
N LYS A 504 -36.20 -0.29 171.15
CA LYS A 504 -37.07 -0.96 172.16
C LYS A 504 -36.21 -1.64 173.22
N CYS A 505 -35.18 -2.37 172.82
CA CYS A 505 -34.24 -3.04 173.72
C CYS A 505 -33.47 -2.04 174.58
N THR A 506 -33.05 -0.91 174.03
CA THR A 506 -32.39 0.18 174.76
C THR A 506 -33.37 1.11 175.45
N HIS A 507 -34.66 1.18 175.09
CA HIS A 507 -35.67 1.77 175.97
C HIS A 507 -35.83 0.90 177.24
N VAL A 508 -35.87 -0.42 177.10
CA VAL A 508 -35.82 -1.37 178.23
C VAL A 508 -34.49 -1.25 179.00
N GLN A 509 -33.36 -1.16 178.31
CA GLN A 509 -32.03 -1.06 178.91
C GLN A 509 -31.73 0.33 179.48
N GLN A 510 -32.36 1.41 179.02
CA GLN A 510 -32.25 2.78 179.54
C GLN A 510 -33.25 3.02 180.68
N HIS A 511 -34.38 2.29 180.70
CA HIS A 511 -35.15 2.07 181.92
C HIS A 511 -34.33 1.30 183.00
N GLN A 512 -33.23 0.63 182.61
CA GLN A 512 -32.23 0.04 183.53
C GLN A 512 -30.96 0.91 183.69
N LEU A 513 -30.61 1.78 182.73
CA LEU A 513 -29.38 2.58 182.69
C LEU A 513 -29.57 4.08 182.93
N LEU A 514 -30.77 4.53 183.28
CA LEU A 514 -31.01 5.79 184.02
C LEU A 514 -30.40 5.77 185.45
N GLN A 515 -29.41 4.90 185.68
CA GLN A 515 -28.60 4.72 186.89
C GLN A 515 -27.09 5.06 186.71
N ALA A 516 -26.52 5.31 185.49
CA ALA A 516 -25.09 5.76 185.25
C ALA A 516 -24.70 6.21 183.78
N GLY A 517 -23.59 6.99 183.52
CA GLY A 517 -23.02 7.29 182.14
C GLY A 517 -21.86 8.36 181.94
N ILE A 518 -21.38 8.68 180.67
CA ILE A 518 -20.59 9.89 180.07
C ILE A 518 -19.34 9.62 179.04
N ILE A 519 -18.79 10.57 178.15
CA ILE A 519 -18.31 10.40 176.66
C ILE A 519 -16.87 10.98 176.01
N PRO A 520 -16.54 11.47 174.71
CA PRO A 520 -15.24 11.25 173.86
C PRO A 520 -14.39 12.42 173.07
N ALA A 521 -13.52 12.20 171.98
CA ALA A 521 -12.46 13.14 171.30
C ALA A 521 -11.89 12.94 169.78
N GLY A 522 -11.01 13.82 169.12
CA GLY A 522 -10.22 13.65 167.78
C GLY A 522 -9.46 14.86 166.98
N SER A 523 -8.47 14.71 165.98
CA SER A 523 -7.77 15.80 165.08
C SER A 523 -6.68 15.45 163.89
N PRO A 524 -6.23 16.31 162.86
CA PRO A 524 -5.30 16.07 161.63
C PRO A 524 -4.13 17.09 161.11
N SER A 525 -3.49 17.04 159.86
CA SER A 525 -2.21 17.79 159.33
C SER A 525 -1.92 18.17 157.77
N HIS A 526 -0.66 18.48 157.23
CA HIS A 526 -0.21 19.24 155.93
C HIS A 526 1.28 19.03 155.34
N ASP A 527 1.79 19.44 154.09
CA ASP A 527 3.25 19.86 153.71
C ASP A 527 3.74 20.43 152.26
N ASN A 528 5.08 20.61 151.95
CA ASN A 528 5.78 21.64 151.04
C ASN A 528 7.28 21.42 150.44
N LEU A 529 7.83 22.38 149.61
CA LEU A 529 9.23 22.95 149.33
C LEU A 529 10.57 22.18 148.94
N ALA A 530 11.37 22.67 147.91
CA ALA A 530 12.89 22.64 147.82
C ALA A 530 13.56 23.26 146.52
N ALA A 531 14.56 24.20 146.57
CA ALA A 531 15.28 24.67 145.35
C ALA A 531 16.68 25.43 145.38
N GLU A 532 17.20 26.03 146.47
CA GLU A 532 17.98 27.30 146.34
C GLU A 532 19.46 27.38 146.86
N ILE A 533 20.38 26.44 146.55
CA ILE A 533 21.80 26.52 147.05
C ILE A 533 22.87 26.06 146.04
N LEU A 534 23.61 26.96 145.35
CA LEU A 534 24.87 26.65 144.61
C LEU A 534 25.69 27.91 144.14
N PRO A 535 27.05 27.91 144.08
CA PRO A 535 27.89 29.06 143.67
C PRO A 535 28.04 29.34 142.15
N VAL A 536 28.58 30.51 141.77
CA VAL A 536 28.47 31.11 140.42
C VAL A 536 29.42 30.54 139.36
N GLU A 537 30.69 30.33 139.64
CA GLU A 537 31.66 29.81 138.66
C GLU A 537 31.32 28.35 138.29
N TYR A 538 30.82 27.61 139.29
CA TYR A 538 30.22 26.31 139.10
C TYR A 538 28.90 26.39 138.33
N ARG A 539 28.03 27.38 138.55
CA ARG A 539 26.86 27.62 137.69
C ARG A 539 27.28 27.88 136.24
N GLU A 540 28.31 28.67 135.97
CA GLU A 540 28.73 28.92 134.58
C GLU A 540 29.29 27.67 133.91
N LYS A 541 30.16 26.90 134.58
CA LYS A 541 30.65 25.63 134.03
C LYS A 541 29.52 24.60 133.89
N PHE A 542 28.57 24.57 134.83
CA PHE A 542 27.37 23.74 134.77
C PHE A 542 26.44 24.16 133.64
N ILE A 543 26.24 25.46 133.37
CA ILE A 543 25.44 25.99 132.26
C ILE A 543 26.11 25.67 130.91
N ARG A 544 27.43 25.81 130.79
CA ARG A 544 28.16 25.43 129.57
C ARG A 544 28.09 23.93 129.33
N LEU A 545 28.32 23.09 130.35
CA LEU A 545 28.17 21.64 130.25
C LEU A 545 26.72 21.19 130.07
N GLN A 546 25.73 21.89 130.63
CA GLN A 546 24.30 21.68 130.34
C GLN A 546 23.99 22.03 128.89
N HIS A 547 24.55 23.11 128.36
CA HIS A 547 24.33 23.51 126.97
C HIS A 547 25.00 22.52 126.01
N GLU A 548 26.22 22.09 126.29
CA GLU A 548 26.92 21.04 125.54
C GLU A 548 26.17 19.70 125.61
N ASN A 549 25.77 19.23 126.80
CA ASN A 549 24.92 18.04 126.94
C ASN A 549 23.56 18.21 126.25
N LYS A 550 22.97 19.41 126.25
CA LYS A 550 21.70 19.69 125.56
C LYS A 550 21.87 19.66 124.05
N MET A 551 22.98 20.18 123.51
CA MET A 551 23.28 20.14 122.08
C MET A 551 23.64 18.73 121.61
N LEU A 552 24.43 17.99 122.39
CA LEU A 552 24.71 16.58 122.13
C LEU A 552 23.44 15.72 122.22
N ARG A 553 22.59 15.96 123.22
CA ARG A 553 21.26 15.32 123.30
C ARG A 553 20.40 15.68 122.10
N VAL A 554 20.29 16.95 121.69
CA VAL A 554 19.49 17.34 120.53
C VAL A 554 20.03 16.74 119.22
N GLN A 555 21.35 16.58 119.06
CA GLN A 555 21.91 15.85 117.91
C GLN A 555 21.62 14.34 117.97
N GLN A 556 21.78 13.72 119.15
CA GLN A 556 21.50 12.30 119.34
C GLN A 556 20.00 12.01 119.17
N GLU A 557 19.14 12.73 119.88
CA GLU A 557 17.67 12.75 119.74
C GLU A 557 17.26 13.04 118.28
N GLY A 558 17.98 13.87 117.53
CA GLY A 558 17.80 14.04 116.08
C GLY A 558 18.04 12.74 115.29
N SER A 559 19.21 12.13 115.45
CA SER A 559 19.56 10.87 114.78
C SER A 559 18.70 9.68 115.22
N GLU A 560 18.25 9.67 116.48
CA GLU A 560 17.33 8.68 117.04
C GLU A 560 15.90 8.92 116.51
N ASN A 561 15.44 10.16 116.35
CA ASN A 561 14.15 10.47 115.74
C ASN A 561 14.11 10.10 114.25
N GLU A 562 15.17 10.34 113.48
CA GLU A 562 15.27 9.87 112.08
C GLU A 562 15.21 8.34 112.01
N ARG A 563 15.91 7.65 112.93
CA ARG A 563 15.88 6.18 113.03
C ARG A 563 14.52 5.64 113.48
N ILE A 564 13.85 6.33 114.41
CA ILE A 564 12.49 6.01 114.87
C ILE A 564 11.48 6.21 113.73
N ALA A 565 11.57 7.31 112.98
CA ALA A 565 10.71 7.57 111.82
C ALA A 565 10.91 6.51 110.71
N ALA A 566 12.16 6.11 110.44
CA ALA A 566 12.47 5.02 109.50
C ALA A 566 11.91 3.66 109.97
N LEU A 567 12.00 3.36 111.28
CA LEU A 567 11.42 2.15 111.87
C LEU A 567 9.89 2.20 111.92
N GLN A 568 9.28 3.36 112.15
CA GLN A 568 7.83 3.59 112.07
C GLN A 568 7.34 3.36 110.64
N GLY A 569 8.00 3.94 109.63
CA GLY A 569 7.66 3.68 108.22
C GLY A 569 7.79 2.20 107.84
N GLN A 570 8.82 1.49 108.33
CA GLN A 570 8.94 0.03 108.13
C GLN A 570 7.86 -0.76 108.89
N LEU A 571 7.46 -0.32 110.08
CA LEU A 571 6.39 -0.93 110.87
C LEU A 571 5.01 -0.70 110.24
N GLU A 572 4.74 0.49 109.70
CA GLU A 572 3.53 0.82 108.94
C GLU A 572 3.47 0.04 107.63
N GLU A 573 4.57 -0.07 106.89
CA GLU A 573 4.69 -0.90 105.68
C GLU A 573 4.44 -2.39 106.02
N ALA A 574 5.02 -2.89 107.12
CA ALA A 574 4.78 -4.25 107.60
C ALA A 574 3.34 -4.46 108.11
N HIS A 575 2.73 -3.48 108.77
CA HIS A 575 1.32 -3.53 109.17
C HIS A 575 0.38 -3.46 107.98
N ARG A 576 0.71 -2.69 106.93
CA ARG A 576 -0.05 -2.66 105.67
C ARG A 576 -0.03 -4.02 104.99
N ARG A 577 1.15 -4.61 104.81
CA ARG A 577 1.30 -5.97 104.25
C ARG A 577 0.67 -7.05 105.13
N ARG A 578 0.71 -6.91 106.46
CA ARG A 578 0.01 -7.82 107.37
C ARG A 578 -1.50 -7.67 107.25
N SER A 579 -2.02 -6.45 107.11
CA SER A 579 -3.45 -6.19 106.86
C SER A 579 -3.91 -6.72 105.50
N GLU A 580 -3.11 -6.52 104.45
CA GLU A 580 -3.31 -7.11 103.11
C GLU A 580 -3.40 -8.64 103.21
N LEU A 581 -2.42 -9.30 103.84
CA LEU A 581 -2.43 -10.74 104.09
C LEU A 581 -3.55 -11.20 105.03
N GLU A 582 -3.95 -10.41 106.03
CA GLU A 582 -5.10 -10.69 106.90
C GLU A 582 -6.41 -10.63 106.10
N THR A 583 -6.56 -9.69 105.16
CA THR A 583 -7.72 -9.64 104.26
C THR A 583 -7.71 -10.74 103.22
N GLU A 584 -6.57 -11.08 102.63
CA GLU A 584 -6.44 -12.21 101.70
C GLU A 584 -6.71 -13.54 102.41
N ASN A 585 -6.17 -13.74 103.61
CA ASN A 585 -6.41 -14.93 104.42
C ASN A 585 -7.87 -14.98 104.91
N ARG A 586 -8.51 -13.85 105.21
CA ARG A 586 -9.96 -13.81 105.49
C ARG A 586 -10.78 -14.16 104.26
N LEU A 587 -10.47 -13.63 103.07
CA LEU A 587 -11.12 -13.99 101.80
C LEU A 587 -10.90 -15.46 101.44
N ASN A 588 -9.71 -16.00 101.68
CA ASN A 588 -9.41 -17.42 101.52
C ASN A 588 -10.16 -18.29 102.55
N GLN A 589 -10.32 -17.82 103.79
CA GLN A 589 -11.10 -18.52 104.81
C GLN A 589 -12.60 -18.45 104.51
N GLU A 590 -13.11 -17.30 104.05
CA GLU A 590 -14.47 -17.14 103.50
C GLU A 590 -14.68 -18.10 102.32
N ARG A 591 -13.72 -18.20 101.39
CA ARG A 591 -13.76 -19.13 100.25
C ARG A 591 -13.66 -20.60 100.67
N ILE A 592 -12.89 -20.91 101.72
CA ILE A 592 -12.86 -22.25 102.34
C ILE A 592 -14.21 -22.55 103.00
N CYS A 593 -14.85 -21.58 103.68
CA CYS A 593 -16.19 -21.73 104.22
C CYS A 593 -17.25 -21.86 103.12
N GLU A 594 -17.16 -21.15 101.99
CA GLU A 594 -18.01 -21.34 100.82
C GLU A 594 -17.86 -22.74 100.22
N LEU A 595 -16.62 -23.23 100.08
CA LEU A 595 -16.32 -24.57 99.58
C LEU A 595 -16.73 -25.65 100.59
N GLN A 596 -16.61 -25.39 101.90
CA GLN A 596 -17.12 -26.27 102.96
C GLN A 596 -18.64 -26.28 103.00
N GLN A 597 -19.32 -25.15 102.75
CA GLN A 597 -20.78 -25.08 102.64
C GLN A 597 -21.25 -25.79 101.38
N GLN A 598 -20.58 -25.62 100.24
CA GLN A 598 -20.85 -26.38 99.01
C GLN A 598 -20.61 -27.88 99.22
N VAL A 599 -19.56 -28.28 99.94
CA VAL A 599 -19.31 -29.68 100.31
C VAL A 599 -20.34 -30.19 101.32
N GLU A 600 -20.79 -29.38 102.28
CA GLU A 600 -21.87 -29.72 103.20
C GLU A 600 -23.20 -29.87 102.47
N ASP A 601 -23.50 -29.03 101.49
CA ASP A 601 -24.77 -29.02 100.77
C ASP A 601 -24.79 -30.14 99.71
N LEU A 602 -23.63 -30.49 99.13
CA LEU A 602 -23.42 -31.74 98.39
C LEU A 602 -23.52 -32.96 99.32
N GLN A 603 -23.00 -32.90 100.56
CA GLN A 603 -23.17 -33.97 101.54
C GLN A 603 -24.63 -34.12 102.02
N LYS A 604 -25.38 -33.02 102.16
CA LYS A 604 -26.82 -33.02 102.47
C LYS A 604 -27.64 -33.50 101.28
N ALA A 605 -27.24 -33.19 100.05
CA ALA A 605 -27.83 -33.77 98.85
C ALA A 605 -27.59 -35.30 98.78
N LEU A 606 -26.39 -35.77 99.11
CA LEU A 606 -26.10 -37.21 99.26
C LEU A 606 -26.89 -37.85 100.41
N GLN A 607 -26.97 -37.22 101.59
CA GLN A 607 -27.74 -37.74 102.73
C GLN A 607 -29.25 -37.73 102.45
N GLY A 608 -29.74 -36.79 101.65
CA GLY A 608 -31.13 -36.72 101.18
C GLY A 608 -31.57 -37.92 100.33
N GLN A 609 -30.62 -38.74 99.84
CA GLN A 609 -30.89 -40.02 99.17
C GLN A 609 -30.31 -41.24 99.93
N GLY A 610 -29.94 -41.08 101.21
CA GLY A 610 -29.13 -42.06 101.97
C GLY A 610 -29.66 -42.43 103.36
N ALA A 611 -30.98 -42.57 103.54
CA ALA A 611 -31.58 -42.77 104.85
C ALA A 611 -31.34 -44.19 105.46
N LYS A 612 -30.41 -44.27 106.42
CA LYS A 612 -30.28 -45.29 107.49
C LYS A 612 -29.87 -46.73 107.07
N THR A 613 -28.59 -47.06 107.23
CA THR A 613 -28.10 -47.94 108.33
C THR A 613 -26.57 -48.06 108.29
N GLU A 614 -25.94 -48.02 109.45
CA GLU A 614 -24.50 -47.72 109.56
C GLU A 614 -23.66 -48.97 109.79
N ASP A 615 -22.97 -49.42 108.74
CA ASP A 615 -21.63 -50.02 108.82
C ASP A 615 -21.00 -50.09 107.40
N SER A 616 -21.84 -50.43 106.41
CA SER A 616 -21.44 -50.49 104.98
C SER A 616 -20.96 -49.17 104.36
N ASN A 617 -21.14 -48.03 105.04
CA ASN A 617 -20.90 -46.70 104.49
C ASN A 617 -19.43 -46.31 104.40
N LEU A 618 -18.55 -46.74 105.30
CA LEU A 618 -17.12 -46.40 105.23
C LEU A 618 -16.45 -47.08 104.03
N LYS A 619 -16.76 -48.34 103.77
CA LYS A 619 -16.24 -49.06 102.60
C LYS A 619 -16.75 -48.45 101.30
N ARG A 620 -18.07 -48.21 101.17
CA ARG A 620 -18.64 -47.51 100.01
C ARG A 620 -18.07 -46.11 99.79
N LYS A 621 -17.71 -45.35 100.84
CA LYS A 621 -17.06 -44.04 100.70
C LYS A 621 -15.62 -44.17 100.20
N LEU A 622 -14.88 -45.19 100.62
CA LEU A 622 -13.55 -45.49 100.06
C LEU A 622 -13.65 -45.92 98.59
N ASP A 623 -14.59 -46.81 98.27
CA ASP A 623 -14.87 -47.24 96.89
C ASP A 623 -15.31 -46.04 96.02
N ALA A 624 -16.14 -45.13 96.53
CA ALA A 624 -16.58 -43.93 95.81
C ALA A 624 -15.46 -42.88 95.63
N HIS A 625 -14.60 -42.66 96.62
CA HIS A 625 -13.41 -41.81 96.42
C HIS A 625 -12.38 -42.47 95.50
N MET A 626 -12.30 -43.80 95.46
CA MET A 626 -11.55 -44.49 94.40
C MET A 626 -12.18 -44.24 93.03
N VAL A 627 -13.51 -44.32 92.87
CA VAL A 627 -14.18 -43.99 91.60
C VAL A 627 -13.90 -42.54 91.19
N GLN A 628 -14.09 -41.57 92.08
CA GLN A 628 -13.76 -40.15 91.80
C GLN A 628 -12.28 -39.93 91.44
N LEU A 629 -11.36 -40.68 92.04
CA LEU A 629 -9.95 -40.63 91.69
C LEU A 629 -9.64 -41.29 90.34
N HIS A 630 -10.46 -42.24 89.88
CA HIS A 630 -10.39 -42.75 88.50
C HIS A 630 -11.03 -41.77 87.53
N GLU A 631 -12.22 -41.23 87.80
CA GLU A 631 -12.88 -40.20 86.98
C GLU A 631 -11.99 -38.97 86.78
N ALA A 632 -11.33 -38.47 87.83
CA ALA A 632 -10.37 -37.38 87.75
C ALA A 632 -9.10 -37.75 86.97
N LYS A 633 -8.63 -39.00 87.04
CA LYS A 633 -7.52 -39.50 86.20
C LYS A 633 -7.94 -39.62 84.74
N ASP A 634 -9.15 -40.10 84.47
CA ASP A 634 -9.71 -40.24 83.13
C ASP A 634 -9.96 -38.87 82.49
N GLU A 635 -10.36 -37.86 83.27
CA GLU A 635 -10.37 -36.46 82.82
C GLU A 635 -8.96 -35.94 82.52
N ILE A 636 -7.96 -36.26 83.35
CA ILE A 636 -6.57 -35.87 83.10
C ILE A 636 -6.00 -36.60 81.88
N MET A 637 -6.38 -37.86 81.63
CA MET A 637 -6.03 -38.60 80.42
C MET A 637 -6.68 -37.99 79.18
N LYS A 638 -7.99 -37.74 79.18
CA LYS A 638 -8.70 -37.05 78.09
C LYS A 638 -8.12 -35.66 77.80
N LYS A 639 -7.69 -34.92 78.83
CA LYS A 639 -7.03 -33.61 78.67
C LYS A 639 -5.60 -33.73 78.14
N LYS A 640 -4.89 -34.85 78.38
CA LYS A 640 -3.59 -35.14 77.76
C LYS A 640 -3.76 -35.60 76.31
N GLU A 641 -4.68 -36.51 76.04
CA GLU A 641 -5.05 -36.97 74.69
C GLU A 641 -5.41 -35.76 73.82
N LEU A 642 -6.26 -34.85 74.29
CA LEU A 642 -6.60 -33.62 73.58
C LEU A 642 -5.39 -32.67 73.36
N ILE A 643 -4.41 -32.63 74.27
CA ILE A 643 -3.17 -31.86 74.07
C ILE A 643 -2.29 -32.55 73.02
N GLU A 644 -2.21 -33.87 73.04
CA GLU A 644 -1.42 -34.70 72.11
C GLU A 644 -2.04 -34.68 70.69
N ASP A 645 -3.37 -34.60 70.57
CA ASP A 645 -4.12 -34.37 69.33
C ASP A 645 -3.92 -32.95 68.75
N LEU A 646 -3.82 -31.92 69.60
CA LEU A 646 -3.56 -30.53 69.18
C LEU A 646 -2.08 -30.26 68.89
N GLN A 647 -1.17 -31.07 69.43
CA GLN A 647 0.27 -30.92 69.23
C GLN A 647 0.71 -31.04 67.74
N PRO A 648 0.21 -31.97 66.90
CA PRO A 648 0.50 -31.98 65.47
C PRO A 648 -0.08 -30.77 64.72
N GLU A 649 -1.24 -30.21 65.13
CA GLU A 649 -1.76 -28.97 64.52
C GLU A 649 -0.82 -27.78 64.81
N ILE A 650 -0.31 -27.66 66.04
CA ILE A 650 0.67 -26.63 66.43
C ILE A 650 1.98 -26.80 65.63
N VAL A 651 2.48 -28.03 65.48
CA VAL A 651 3.69 -28.31 64.68
C VAL A 651 3.46 -28.02 63.19
N GLN A 652 2.30 -28.39 62.63
CA GLN A 652 1.94 -28.09 61.25
C GLN A 652 1.78 -26.58 61.01
N SER A 653 1.23 -25.85 61.98
CA SER A 653 1.12 -24.38 61.96
C SER A 653 2.51 -23.72 62.00
N SER A 654 3.44 -24.24 62.81
CA SER A 654 4.85 -23.79 62.82
C SER A 654 5.50 -24.02 61.45
N LEU A 655 5.48 -25.25 60.93
CA LEU A 655 6.08 -25.59 59.63
C LEU A 655 5.50 -24.72 58.50
N LYS A 656 4.19 -24.48 58.50
CA LYS A 656 3.53 -23.59 57.53
C LYS A 656 3.95 -22.12 57.69
N THR A 657 4.27 -21.68 58.90
CA THR A 657 4.83 -20.35 59.17
C THR A 657 6.26 -20.25 58.64
N ASP A 658 7.08 -21.29 58.87
CA ASP A 658 8.45 -21.38 58.35
C ASP A 658 8.48 -21.42 56.81
N GLU A 659 7.59 -22.20 56.18
CA GLU A 659 7.39 -22.23 54.71
C GLU A 659 7.00 -20.86 54.15
N LEU A 660 6.05 -20.15 54.78
CA LEU A 660 5.63 -18.81 54.37
C LEU A 660 6.76 -17.78 54.56
N GLN A 661 7.55 -17.90 55.63
CA GLN A 661 8.70 -17.03 55.89
C GLN A 661 9.84 -17.26 54.88
N ALA A 662 10.13 -18.51 54.53
CA ALA A 662 11.08 -18.85 53.47
C ALA A 662 10.59 -18.39 52.08
N ALA A 663 9.29 -18.52 51.79
CA ALA A 663 8.69 -18.01 50.56
C ALA A 663 8.75 -16.48 50.47
N LEU A 664 8.57 -15.77 51.60
CA LEU A 664 8.72 -14.31 51.67
C LEU A 664 10.16 -13.88 51.45
N GLN A 665 11.14 -14.49 52.14
CA GLN A 665 12.57 -14.21 51.93
C GLN A 665 12.98 -14.41 50.46
N LYS A 666 12.54 -15.50 49.84
CA LYS A 666 12.77 -15.74 48.41
C LYS A 666 12.14 -14.66 47.51
N LYS A 667 11.00 -14.09 47.91
CA LYS A 667 10.37 -12.97 47.17
C LYS A 667 11.12 -11.65 47.34
N ASP A 668 11.71 -11.40 48.50
CA ASP A 668 12.59 -10.24 48.72
C ASP A 668 13.90 -10.37 47.91
N GLU A 669 14.43 -11.59 47.76
CA GLU A 669 15.58 -11.88 46.88
C GLU A 669 15.24 -11.74 45.39
N ASP A 670 14.11 -12.33 44.93
CA ASP A 670 13.58 -12.13 43.57
C ASP A 670 13.41 -10.63 43.26
N MET A 671 12.86 -9.86 44.21
CA MET A 671 12.62 -8.42 44.09
C MET A 671 13.94 -7.63 44.03
N ARG A 672 14.92 -7.95 44.88
CA ARG A 672 16.25 -7.31 44.85
C ARG A 672 16.98 -7.58 43.53
N ALA A 673 16.94 -8.82 43.03
CA ALA A 673 17.51 -9.18 41.73
C ALA A 673 16.77 -8.50 40.56
N MET A 674 15.45 -8.27 40.69
CA MET A 674 14.66 -7.49 39.75
C MET A 674 15.09 -6.01 39.74
N GLU A 675 15.25 -5.39 40.92
CA GLU A 675 15.74 -4.01 41.03
C GLU A 675 17.13 -3.82 40.40
N GLU A 676 18.07 -4.74 40.63
CA GLU A 676 19.41 -4.66 40.04
C GLU A 676 19.38 -4.76 38.52
N ARG A 677 18.52 -5.63 37.97
CA ARG A 677 18.27 -5.69 36.52
C ARG A 677 17.68 -4.38 36.00
N TYR A 678 16.69 -3.79 36.69
CA TYR A 678 16.14 -2.48 36.31
C TYR A 678 17.18 -1.36 36.38
N LYS A 679 18.02 -1.31 37.43
CA LYS A 679 19.14 -0.36 37.56
C LYS A 679 20.11 -0.50 36.39
N MET A 680 20.47 -1.73 35.99
CA MET A 680 21.29 -1.98 34.80
C MET A 680 20.60 -1.56 33.49
N TYR A 681 19.30 -1.83 33.31
CA TYR A 681 18.58 -1.40 32.11
C TYR A 681 18.47 0.13 32.01
N LEU A 682 18.26 0.82 33.13
CA LEU A 682 18.25 2.29 33.20
C LEU A 682 19.62 2.88 32.84
N GLU A 683 20.73 2.30 33.32
CA GLU A 683 22.07 2.77 32.95
C GLU A 683 22.42 2.46 31.49
N LYS A 684 21.98 1.32 30.94
CA LYS A 684 22.06 1.04 29.50
C LYS A 684 21.26 2.06 28.68
N ALA A 685 20.06 2.42 29.11
CA ALA A 685 19.25 3.45 28.45
C ALA A 685 19.95 4.83 28.51
N ARG A 686 20.50 5.23 29.67
CA ARG A 686 21.31 6.46 29.80
C ARG A 686 22.54 6.45 28.89
N ASN A 687 23.19 5.30 28.70
CA ASN A 687 24.33 5.16 27.80
C ASN A 687 23.92 5.30 26.33
N VAL A 688 22.80 4.70 25.92
CA VAL A 688 22.23 4.90 24.57
C VAL A 688 21.84 6.37 24.36
N ILE A 689 21.20 7.02 25.34
CA ILE A 689 20.86 8.46 25.27
C ILE A 689 22.12 9.32 25.15
N ARG A 690 23.17 9.06 25.94
CA ARG A 690 24.47 9.76 25.82
C ARG A 690 25.15 9.55 24.46
N ALA A 691 25.02 8.37 23.86
CA ALA A 691 25.53 8.07 22.53
C ALA A 691 24.67 8.66 21.38
N LEU A 692 23.40 8.97 21.64
CA LEU A 692 22.49 9.60 20.68
C LEU A 692 22.49 11.13 20.76
N ASP A 693 23.10 11.75 21.79
CA ASP A 693 23.23 13.20 21.86
C ASP A 693 24.14 13.74 20.73
N PRO A 694 23.60 14.54 19.78
CA PRO A 694 24.37 15.06 18.65
C PRO A 694 25.53 15.98 19.03
N LYS A 695 25.61 16.45 20.29
CA LYS A 695 26.69 17.31 20.79
C LYS A 695 27.84 16.53 21.45
N LEU A 696 27.61 15.26 21.82
CA LEU A 696 28.57 14.42 22.54
C LEU A 696 29.11 13.26 21.68
N ASN A 697 28.38 12.86 20.64
CA ASN A 697 28.82 11.81 19.72
C ASN A 697 29.79 12.35 18.64
N PRO A 698 31.04 11.86 18.53
CA PRO A 698 32.00 12.33 17.52
C PRO A 698 31.54 12.09 16.07
N ALA A 699 30.76 11.03 15.80
CA ALA A 699 30.23 10.77 14.46
C ALA A 699 29.20 11.83 14.02
N SER A 700 28.54 12.51 14.96
CA SER A 700 27.64 13.65 14.65
C SER A 700 28.40 14.82 14.06
N ALA A 701 29.59 15.14 14.60
CA ALA A 701 30.45 16.20 14.08
C ALA A 701 31.00 15.87 12.68
N GLU A 702 31.36 14.61 12.43
CA GLU A 702 31.80 14.13 11.12
C GLU A 702 30.66 14.19 10.08
N ILE A 703 29.45 13.72 10.43
CA ILE A 703 28.25 13.84 9.58
C ILE A 703 27.94 15.31 9.26
N GLN A 704 28.11 16.23 10.21
CA GLN A 704 27.89 17.66 9.96
C GLN A 704 28.97 18.27 9.06
N SER A 705 30.23 17.83 9.16
CA SER A 705 31.30 18.17 8.22
C SER A 705 30.98 17.69 6.81
N LEU A 706 30.54 16.43 6.66
CA LEU A 706 30.18 15.85 5.37
C LEU A 706 28.97 16.54 4.72
N LYS A 707 27.96 16.96 5.50
CA LYS A 707 26.84 17.78 5.01
C LYS A 707 27.30 19.15 4.48
N ASN A 708 28.21 19.82 5.19
CA ASN A 708 28.77 21.09 4.73
C ASN A 708 29.58 20.92 3.43
N GLN A 709 30.32 19.82 3.30
CA GLN A 709 31.05 19.48 2.08
C GLN A 709 30.09 19.18 0.91
N LEU A 710 28.98 18.47 1.14
CA LEU A 710 27.96 18.22 0.13
C LEU A 710 27.34 19.53 -0.40
N MET A 711 26.89 20.43 0.48
CA MET A 711 26.31 21.72 0.08
C MET A 711 27.27 22.56 -0.78
N GLU A 712 28.57 22.58 -0.47
CA GLU A 712 29.55 23.32 -1.29
C GLU A 712 29.83 22.62 -2.64
N ARG A 713 29.73 21.28 -2.70
CA ARG A 713 29.81 20.52 -3.97
C ARG A 713 28.58 20.78 -4.85
N GLU A 714 27.38 20.74 -4.29
CA GLU A 714 26.12 21.08 -4.98
C GLU A 714 26.17 22.51 -5.53
N LYS A 715 26.59 23.48 -4.70
CA LYS A 715 26.81 24.87 -5.11
C LYS A 715 27.85 25.01 -6.22
N ARG A 716 28.92 24.19 -6.24
CA ARG A 716 29.89 24.19 -7.35
C ARG A 716 29.33 23.56 -8.62
N ILE A 717 28.52 22.50 -8.52
CA ILE A 717 27.81 21.88 -9.66
C ILE A 717 26.88 22.91 -10.31
N LEU A 718 26.00 23.56 -9.53
CA LEU A 718 25.10 24.63 -10.00
C LEU A 718 25.84 25.82 -10.64
N THR A 719 27.11 26.03 -10.30
CA THR A 719 27.95 27.05 -10.94
C THR A 719 28.47 26.56 -12.30
N LEU A 720 29.00 25.33 -12.36
CA LEU A 720 29.51 24.70 -13.58
C LEU A 720 28.41 24.45 -14.63
N GLU A 721 27.19 24.15 -14.21
CA GLU A 721 26.03 24.00 -15.09
C GLU A 721 25.69 25.32 -15.81
N ARG A 722 25.71 26.44 -15.08
CA ARG A 722 25.53 27.80 -15.65
C ARG A 722 26.68 28.19 -16.56
N GLU A 723 27.93 27.87 -16.18
CA GLU A 723 29.11 28.08 -17.03
C GLU A 723 28.98 27.29 -18.36
N CYS A 724 28.47 26.05 -18.32
CA CYS A 724 28.20 25.21 -19.49
C CYS A 724 27.06 25.75 -20.36
N GLU A 725 25.97 26.22 -19.76
CA GLU A 725 24.84 26.80 -20.50
C GLU A 725 25.25 28.12 -21.20
N GLN A 726 26.03 28.97 -20.54
CA GLN A 726 26.65 30.15 -21.16
C GLN A 726 27.69 29.81 -22.25
N ALA A 727 28.32 28.63 -22.21
CA ALA A 727 29.19 28.17 -23.29
C ALA A 727 28.37 27.76 -24.53
N LYS A 728 27.27 27.02 -24.35
CA LYS A 728 26.34 26.63 -25.44
C LYS A 728 25.73 27.85 -26.13
N LEU A 729 25.35 28.88 -25.36
CA LEU A 729 24.83 30.13 -25.93
C LEU A 729 25.87 30.85 -26.80
N ARG A 730 27.13 30.94 -26.35
CA ARG A 730 28.22 31.51 -27.17
C ARG A 730 28.53 30.70 -28.41
N GLU A 731 28.53 29.36 -28.33
CA GLU A 731 28.70 28.48 -29.49
C GLU A 731 27.56 28.68 -30.53
N TYR A 732 26.34 28.95 -30.06
CA TYR A 732 25.19 29.27 -30.92
C TYR A 732 25.33 30.67 -31.56
N GLU A 733 25.76 31.69 -30.80
CA GLU A 733 26.08 33.02 -31.33
C GLU A 733 27.18 32.96 -32.39
N GLU A 734 28.26 32.21 -32.15
CA GLU A 734 29.36 31.99 -33.10
C GLU A 734 28.86 31.32 -34.40
N LYS A 735 28.01 30.29 -34.30
CA LYS A 735 27.37 29.65 -35.48
C LYS A 735 26.49 30.62 -36.27
N LEU A 736 25.73 31.49 -35.60
CA LEU A 736 24.94 32.53 -36.25
C LEU A 736 25.83 33.57 -36.95
N VAL A 737 26.92 34.00 -36.31
CA VAL A 737 27.90 34.93 -36.89
C VAL A 737 28.58 34.34 -38.12
N VAL A 738 29.04 33.08 -38.05
CA VAL A 738 29.64 32.36 -39.19
C VAL A 738 28.64 32.22 -40.34
N THR A 739 27.38 31.86 -40.04
CA THR A 739 26.31 31.73 -41.04
C THR A 739 26.00 33.08 -41.71
N ALA A 740 25.93 34.17 -40.93
CA ALA A 740 25.73 35.51 -41.46
C ALA A 740 26.91 35.97 -42.36
N TRP A 741 28.16 35.67 -41.96
CA TRP A 741 29.35 35.94 -42.77
C TRP A 741 29.36 35.12 -44.08
N TYR A 742 29.01 33.84 -44.02
CA TYR A 742 28.90 32.99 -45.21
C TYR A 742 27.84 33.52 -46.18
N ASN A 743 26.63 33.79 -45.71
CA ASN A 743 25.53 34.33 -46.52
C ASN A 743 25.90 35.70 -47.14
N LYS A 744 26.60 36.56 -46.40
CA LYS A 744 27.09 37.85 -46.90
C LYS A 744 28.22 37.69 -47.92
N SER A 745 29.11 36.71 -47.75
CA SER A 745 30.14 36.36 -48.73
C SER A 745 29.52 35.86 -50.04
N VAL A 746 28.56 34.94 -49.96
CA VAL A 746 27.81 34.44 -51.13
C VAL A 746 27.03 35.57 -51.81
N SER A 747 26.43 36.50 -51.06
CA SER A 747 25.78 37.69 -51.61
C SER A 747 26.76 38.59 -52.37
N PHE A 748 27.96 38.87 -51.82
CA PHE A 748 28.99 39.61 -52.55
C PHE A 748 29.51 38.85 -53.79
N GLN A 749 29.60 37.51 -53.75
CA GLN A 749 29.95 36.71 -54.92
C GLN A 749 28.88 36.79 -56.01
N LYS A 750 27.59 36.72 -55.66
CA LYS A 750 26.47 36.93 -56.59
C LYS A 750 26.53 38.32 -57.23
N LEU A 751 26.61 39.38 -56.43
CA LEU A 751 26.75 40.76 -56.93
C LEU A 751 27.98 40.93 -57.84
N ALA A 752 29.09 40.24 -57.56
CA ALA A 752 30.28 40.26 -58.41
C ALA A 752 30.13 39.45 -59.71
N VAL A 753 29.31 38.39 -59.74
CA VAL A 753 28.93 37.66 -60.96
C VAL A 753 27.95 38.47 -61.79
N GLU A 754 26.90 39.01 -61.17
CA GLU A 754 25.91 39.90 -61.78
C GLU A 754 26.59 41.14 -62.39
N SER A 755 27.55 41.76 -61.70
CA SER A 755 28.35 42.86 -62.23
C SER A 755 29.20 42.47 -63.46
N ARG A 756 29.64 41.22 -63.56
CA ARG A 756 30.35 40.72 -64.76
C ARG A 756 29.39 40.46 -65.92
N LEU A 757 28.22 39.89 -65.66
CA LEU A 757 27.19 39.63 -66.67
C LEU A 757 26.60 40.94 -67.23
N LEU A 758 26.26 41.89 -66.36
CA LEU A 758 25.79 43.23 -66.76
C LEU A 758 26.88 44.01 -67.51
N GLY A 759 28.14 43.86 -67.10
CA GLY A 759 29.31 44.40 -67.82
C GLY A 759 29.56 43.79 -69.21
N GLN A 760 28.78 42.78 -69.62
CA GLN A 760 28.88 42.11 -70.92
C GLN A 760 27.57 42.22 -71.74
N GLY A 761 26.54 42.89 -71.21
CA GLY A 761 25.18 42.91 -71.76
C GLY A 761 24.65 44.28 -72.22
N SER A 762 25.51 45.27 -72.49
CA SER A 762 25.07 46.61 -72.93
C SER A 762 25.98 47.23 -74.00
N ASN A 763 25.36 48.01 -74.89
CA ASN A 763 25.96 48.85 -75.94
C ASN A 763 26.74 48.16 -77.06
N GLY A 764 26.00 47.45 -77.92
CA GLY A 764 26.36 47.39 -79.34
C GLY A 764 25.99 48.68 -80.07
N SER A 765 26.83 49.72 -79.99
CA SER A 765 26.86 50.91 -80.88
C SER A 765 27.93 51.92 -80.44
N GLY A 766 28.69 52.48 -81.38
CA GLY A 766 29.49 53.70 -81.17
C GLY A 766 30.99 53.51 -80.88
N SER A 767 31.80 53.86 -81.88
CA SER A 767 33.27 54.01 -81.82
C SER A 767 33.76 54.86 -80.62
N GLY A 768 34.76 54.38 -79.88
CA GLY A 768 35.53 55.20 -78.93
C GLY A 768 36.33 54.43 -77.86
N THR A 769 37.65 54.32 -78.03
CA THR A 769 38.61 54.02 -76.94
C THR A 769 38.62 55.17 -75.91
N PRO A 770 38.85 54.92 -74.60
CA PRO A 770 40.21 54.54 -74.15
C PRO A 770 40.37 53.71 -72.84
N THR A 771 41.61 53.25 -72.64
CA THR A 771 42.29 52.95 -71.36
C THR A 771 41.65 52.00 -70.34
N GLY A 772 42.22 50.80 -70.21
CA GLY A 772 42.18 50.03 -68.96
C GLY A 772 43.02 50.67 -67.86
N GLN A 773 42.59 50.54 -66.60
CA GLN A 773 43.32 51.04 -65.43
C GLN A 773 44.00 49.89 -64.68
N SER A 774 45.27 50.07 -64.28
CA SER A 774 46.05 49.03 -63.63
C SER A 774 45.73 48.87 -62.13
N PHE A 775 46.12 47.73 -61.58
CA PHE A 775 45.89 47.30 -60.19
C PHE A 775 46.22 48.37 -59.12
N LEU A 776 47.26 49.18 -59.35
CA LEU A 776 47.73 50.23 -58.44
C LEU A 776 46.76 51.42 -58.30
N ALA A 777 45.82 51.62 -59.22
CA ALA A 777 44.82 52.68 -59.11
C ALA A 777 43.78 52.39 -58.02
N ARG A 778 43.25 51.15 -57.97
CA ARG A 778 42.28 50.71 -56.95
C ARG A 778 42.85 50.77 -55.53
N GLN A 779 44.14 50.46 -55.36
CA GLN A 779 44.78 50.42 -54.04
C GLN A 779 44.82 51.78 -53.33
N ARG A 780 44.75 52.90 -54.07
CA ARG A 780 44.78 54.27 -53.51
C ARG A 780 43.42 54.81 -53.05
N GLN A 781 42.31 54.16 -53.40
CA GLN A 781 40.98 54.57 -52.94
C GLN A 781 40.66 54.02 -51.54
N VAL A 782 41.10 52.79 -51.24
CA VAL A 782 40.83 52.10 -49.96
C VAL A 782 41.46 52.83 -48.76
N THR A 783 42.56 53.56 -48.95
CA THR A 783 43.28 54.26 -47.88
C THR A 783 42.56 55.49 -47.32
N ASN A 784 41.63 56.11 -48.08
CA ASN A 784 41.00 57.36 -47.65
C ASN A 784 39.75 57.15 -46.77
N SER A 785 39.04 56.02 -46.89
CA SER A 785 37.79 55.77 -46.17
C SER A 785 37.96 55.40 -44.69
N ARG A 786 39.19 55.20 -44.19
CA ARG A 786 39.48 54.79 -42.80
C ARG A 786 39.65 55.94 -41.80
N ARG A 787 39.34 57.19 -42.18
CA ARG A 787 39.73 58.39 -41.41
C ARG A 787 38.57 59.20 -40.78
N ALA A 788 37.39 58.60 -40.62
CA ALA A 788 36.24 59.24 -39.96
C ALA A 788 35.64 58.36 -38.86
N LEU A 789 35.23 59.00 -37.76
CA LEU A 789 34.41 58.46 -36.65
C LEU A 789 35.06 57.29 -35.86
N SER A 790 35.96 57.54 -34.90
CA SER A 790 35.78 58.13 -33.55
C SER A 790 35.43 57.09 -32.47
N MET A 791 36.39 56.82 -31.58
CA MET A 791 36.20 56.00 -30.38
C MET A 791 35.32 56.73 -29.35
N ILE A 792 34.44 55.99 -28.68
CA ILE A 792 33.84 56.40 -27.40
C ILE A 792 34.08 55.26 -26.41
N VAL A 793 34.64 55.58 -25.24
CA VAL A 793 34.87 54.66 -24.12
C VAL A 793 34.45 55.36 -22.84
N PRO A 794 33.44 54.82 -22.15
CA PRO A 794 33.54 54.62 -20.70
C PRO A 794 32.90 53.28 -20.26
N ALA A 795 33.16 52.73 -19.08
CA ALA A 795 34.28 52.88 -18.15
C ALA A 795 34.25 51.68 -17.17
N THR A 796 35.36 51.39 -16.50
CA THR A 796 35.39 50.40 -15.41
C THR A 796 34.84 50.97 -14.10
N THR A 797 33.93 50.26 -13.44
CA THR A 797 33.59 50.47 -12.04
C THR A 797 33.74 49.15 -11.27
N SER A 798 34.23 49.26 -10.03
CA SER A 798 34.47 48.12 -9.14
C SER A 798 33.64 48.23 -7.87
N LYS A 799 32.74 47.26 -7.67
CA LYS A 799 32.44 46.59 -6.39
C LYS A 799 31.42 45.47 -6.59
#